data_AF-A0A4R6KES2-F1
#
_entry.id   AF-A0A4R6KES2-F1
#
_cell.length_a   1.000
_cell.length_b   1.000
_cell.length_c   1.000
_cell.angle_alpha   90.00
_cell.angle_beta   90.00
_cell.angle_gamma   90.00
#
_symmetry.space_group_name_H-M   'P 1'
#
loop_
_entity.id
_entity.type
_entity.pdbx_description
1 polymer ?
#
loop_
_entity_poly.entity_id
_entity_poly.type
_entity_poly.pdbx_seq_one_letter_code
_entity_poly.pdbx_strand_id
1 'polypeptide(L)'
;MRNKRAVRFAALGAVLAAVAVALPAYADPTPPPPASVTDVKRSLQQLQAEAAAIQADFAKATIAYTNALNQAQTAEAAAKKAEQFAASSKSKSDVERRKLGLLTAQAYQLGIPTVMGAESMLWSLAPIAENLQEIADRQTAINQLGSYQVAQYEAATAAENAAGTAAADATTKRAAADKAAATARQLNQELQEKAANASMTMEGQLADLAGATQLSQQLQTTRNQQALSRWQTYLAELTAAGVKAPAASAIRNPAKLPAGLKPLTAAGQTVAGTASVVDGGRTVRILSAETIRAVNQAFALIGKPYGIAATGPNKYGCLGAARTAWQPYTTLPNLVGKVYPNYQQVPAASVQPGDLLVMGTKSVGLYHIGIALDGGEMIAADEAKGSVVVTTVPDSLYAALRPTLGRPAKAQVAPVATSEAYAFRCGNTATSYEVGDGAWTWPLADGTYEIGTPFGQPGALWSSGFHTGQDFPAAIGTPVRAVTAGTVTVEHPAWAGNLVRIDHGNGLETVYAHLSSITVANGAQVQAGQEIGAVGNEGNSTGPHLHFEVRLGGDPVNPMPFLATGGTSLGWGGYSNGMIPASKLCGLGNGHLLRCDAAAAYVRLAAAYKDRFGKTICITDSYRSYASQVDLYGRKPSLAALPGTSNHGWGIAIDLCGGVDKFGTAQYQWMVQNAAAFGWVHPAWAKQGGSREEPWHWEFGRPNSA
;
A
#
# COMPACT_ATOMS: atom_id res chain seq x y z
N MET A 1 68.39 -36.79 4.91
CA MET A 1 68.20 -35.62 5.80
C MET A 1 66.72 -35.28 5.88
N ARG A 2 66.18 -35.26 7.11
CA ARG A 2 65.03 -34.49 7.64
C ARG A 2 63.68 -34.51 6.89
N ASN A 3 62.70 -35.23 7.49
CA ASN A 3 61.46 -34.72 8.15
C ASN A 3 60.37 -34.30 7.17
N LYS A 4 59.23 -35.00 6.95
CA LYS A 4 58.23 -35.58 7.88
C LYS A 4 57.79 -34.65 9.03
N ARG A 5 56.63 -34.01 8.84
CA ARG A 5 55.50 -33.89 9.78
C ARG A 5 54.24 -34.09 8.91
N ALA A 6 53.49 -35.20 8.95
CA ALA A 6 52.76 -35.83 10.07
C ALA A 6 51.78 -34.82 10.69
N VAL A 7 50.48 -35.09 10.86
CA VAL A 7 49.90 -36.22 11.62
C VAL A 7 48.39 -36.33 11.30
N ARG A 8 47.91 -37.55 10.98
CA ARG A 8 46.59 -38.09 11.36
C ARG A 8 46.70 -38.66 12.78
N PHE A 9 45.56 -38.88 13.46
CA PHE A 9 45.36 -39.49 14.81
C PHE A 9 45.20 -38.47 15.95
N ALA A 10 44.36 -38.67 16.97
CA ALA A 10 43.35 -39.68 17.25
C ALA A 10 42.45 -39.13 18.37
N ALA A 11 41.31 -39.80 18.52
CA ALA A 11 40.38 -39.82 19.63
C ALA A 11 41.00 -39.69 21.04
N LEU A 12 40.29 -38.95 21.90
CA LEU A 12 40.08 -39.19 23.34
C LEU A 12 38.85 -38.31 23.71
N GLY A 13 37.71 -38.79 24.22
CA GLY A 13 37.45 -39.96 25.03
C GLY A 13 37.34 -39.57 26.50
N ALA A 14 36.17 -39.07 26.94
CA ALA A 14 35.74 -39.10 28.35
C ALA A 14 34.22 -38.92 28.48
N VAL A 15 33.56 -40.07 28.60
CA VAL A 15 32.36 -40.39 29.40
C VAL A 15 31.82 -39.27 30.31
N LEU A 16 30.55 -38.91 30.10
CA LEU A 16 29.57 -38.77 31.18
C LEU A 16 28.20 -39.19 30.64
N ALA A 17 27.85 -40.44 30.94
CA ALA A 17 26.49 -40.93 30.86
C ALA A 17 25.66 -40.22 31.93
N ALA A 18 24.73 -39.38 31.51
CA ALA A 18 23.55 -39.06 32.30
C ALA A 18 22.36 -39.68 31.57
N VAL A 19 21.93 -40.83 32.10
CA VAL A 19 20.73 -41.55 31.72
C VAL A 19 19.53 -40.62 31.93
N ALA A 20 19.00 -40.07 30.86
CA ALA A 20 17.60 -39.65 30.81
C ALA A 20 16.85 -40.78 30.10
N VAL A 21 16.24 -41.67 30.89
CA VAL A 21 15.28 -42.65 30.39
C VAL A 21 14.09 -41.88 29.81
N ALA A 22 14.11 -41.63 28.50
CA ALA A 22 12.92 -41.29 27.76
C ALA A 22 12.10 -42.59 27.59
N LEU A 23 11.03 -42.71 28.38
CA LEU A 23 9.96 -43.67 28.09
C LEU A 23 9.28 -43.29 26.75
N PRO A 24 8.75 -44.27 26.00
CA PRO A 24 8.46 -44.11 24.59
C PRO A 24 7.31 -43.13 24.37
N ALA A 25 7.58 -42.07 23.60
CA ALA A 25 6.53 -41.38 22.88
C ALA A 25 5.93 -42.37 21.88
N TYR A 26 4.60 -42.50 21.90
CA TYR A 26 3.84 -43.24 20.91
C TYR A 26 4.10 -42.65 19.52
N ALA A 27 5.01 -43.25 18.76
CA ALA A 27 5.21 -43.00 17.35
C ALA A 27 4.66 -44.21 16.58
N ASP A 28 3.50 -43.99 15.95
CA ASP A 28 2.97 -44.86 14.91
C ASP A 28 3.88 -44.73 13.66
N PRO A 29 4.33 -45.82 13.00
CA PRO A 29 5.16 -45.73 11.82
C PRO A 29 4.31 -45.44 10.58
N THR A 30 3.70 -44.26 10.52
CA THR A 30 3.25 -43.72 9.23
C THR A 30 4.47 -43.10 8.53
N PRO A 31 4.79 -43.49 7.28
CA PRO A 31 5.92 -42.91 6.58
C PRO A 31 5.72 -41.39 6.47
N PRO A 32 6.79 -40.58 6.61
CA PRO A 32 6.68 -39.16 6.34
C PRO A 32 6.15 -38.96 4.91
N PRO A 33 5.33 -37.94 4.65
CA PRO A 33 4.86 -37.66 3.30
C PRO A 33 6.08 -37.56 2.36
N PRO A 34 5.95 -38.03 1.11
CA PRO A 34 7.08 -38.04 0.18
C PRO A 34 7.65 -36.64 0.03
N ALA A 35 8.96 -36.55 0.21
CA ALA A 35 9.75 -35.37 -0.11
C ALA A 35 9.78 -35.19 -1.64
N SER A 36 8.68 -34.70 -2.22
CA SER A 36 8.63 -34.27 -3.60
C SER A 36 7.45 -33.33 -3.87
N VAL A 37 7.45 -32.13 -3.27
CA VAL A 37 6.95 -30.90 -3.92
C VAL A 37 7.72 -29.70 -3.34
N THR A 38 9.05 -29.71 -3.46
CA THR A 38 9.93 -28.60 -3.08
C THR A 38 10.05 -27.56 -4.19
N ASP A 39 8.93 -27.10 -4.74
CA ASP A 39 8.95 -25.93 -5.63
C ASP A 39 7.67 -25.09 -5.55
N VAL A 40 7.31 -24.69 -4.33
CA VAL A 40 6.62 -23.40 -4.12
C VAL A 40 7.62 -22.50 -3.39
N LYS A 41 8.65 -22.08 -4.12
CA LYS A 41 9.81 -21.32 -3.59
C LYS A 41 9.51 -19.88 -3.19
N ARG A 42 8.28 -19.38 -3.36
CA ARG A 42 7.94 -17.99 -3.04
C ARG A 42 6.98 -17.92 -1.86
N SER A 43 7.44 -17.33 -0.75
CA SER A 43 6.57 -17.00 0.38
C SER A 43 5.66 -15.82 0.03
N LEU A 44 4.52 -15.66 0.72
CA LEU A 44 3.64 -14.50 0.56
C LEU A 44 4.40 -13.18 0.78
N GLN A 45 5.32 -13.15 1.74
CA GLN A 45 6.20 -12.01 1.98
C GLN A 45 7.13 -11.72 0.79
N GLN A 46 7.64 -12.76 0.13
CA GLN A 46 8.48 -12.60 -1.05
C GLN A 46 7.69 -12.09 -2.26
N LEU A 47 6.46 -12.58 -2.46
CA LEU A 47 5.54 -12.07 -3.51
C LEU A 47 5.16 -10.61 -3.24
N GLN A 48 4.91 -10.23 -1.99
CA GLN A 48 4.65 -8.85 -1.58
C GLN A 48 5.87 -7.94 -1.77
N ALA A 49 7.08 -8.42 -1.46
CA ALA A 49 8.32 -7.69 -1.67
C ALA A 49 8.64 -7.50 -3.16
N GLU A 50 8.43 -8.52 -3.98
CA GLU A 50 8.58 -8.44 -5.44
C GLU A 50 7.55 -7.47 -6.05
N ALA A 51 6.29 -7.53 -5.61
CA ALA A 51 5.26 -6.59 -6.03
C ALA A 51 5.60 -5.14 -5.62
N ALA A 52 6.10 -4.93 -4.40
CA ALA A 52 6.56 -3.64 -3.92
C ALA A 52 7.79 -3.12 -4.70
N ALA A 53 8.72 -4.01 -5.08
CA ALA A 53 9.88 -3.66 -5.90
C ALA A 53 9.48 -3.25 -7.32
N ILE A 54 8.52 -3.97 -7.93
CA ILE A 54 7.94 -3.61 -9.23
C ILE A 54 7.24 -2.25 -9.15
N GLN A 55 6.49 -2.00 -8.07
CA GLN A 55 5.84 -0.71 -7.83
C GLN A 55 6.85 0.43 -7.63
N ALA A 56 7.95 0.18 -6.91
CA ALA A 56 9.00 1.18 -6.69
C ALA A 56 9.78 1.50 -7.99
N ASP A 57 10.12 0.49 -8.79
CA ASP A 57 10.77 0.67 -10.09
C ASP A 57 9.87 1.44 -11.06
N PHE A 58 8.57 1.14 -11.04
CA PHE A 58 7.58 1.85 -11.83
C PHE A 58 7.36 3.31 -11.38
N ALA A 59 7.34 3.57 -10.07
CA ALA A 59 7.25 4.92 -9.51
C ALA A 59 8.48 5.76 -9.91
N LYS A 60 9.69 5.19 -9.84
CA LYS A 60 10.93 5.85 -10.30
C LYS A 60 10.88 6.22 -11.79
N ALA A 61 10.43 5.30 -12.63
CA ALA A 61 10.28 5.55 -14.07
C ALA A 61 9.23 6.66 -14.34
N THR A 62 8.14 6.69 -13.59
CA THR A 62 7.09 7.72 -13.69
C THR A 62 7.61 9.10 -13.31
N ILE A 63 8.40 9.21 -12.24
CA ILE A 63 9.02 10.46 -11.79
C ILE A 63 10.02 10.96 -12.83
N ALA A 64 10.89 10.08 -13.34
CA ALA A 64 11.85 10.43 -14.38
C ALA A 64 11.16 10.99 -15.64
N TYR A 65 10.09 10.34 -16.10
CA TYR A 65 9.28 10.83 -17.22
C TYR A 65 8.64 12.19 -16.92
N THR A 66 8.04 12.36 -15.74
CA THR A 66 7.37 13.62 -15.35
C THR A 66 8.36 14.79 -15.30
N ASN A 67 9.56 14.57 -14.75
CA ASN A 67 10.61 15.58 -14.71
C ASN A 67 11.10 15.95 -16.10
N ALA A 68 11.32 14.95 -16.97
CA ALA A 68 11.72 15.19 -18.36
C ALA A 68 10.64 15.95 -19.15
N LEU A 69 9.35 15.67 -18.87
CA LEU A 69 8.23 16.37 -19.49
C LEU A 69 8.18 17.84 -19.06
N ASN A 70 8.35 18.13 -17.78
CA ASN A 70 8.41 19.50 -17.26
C ASN A 70 9.58 20.29 -17.87
N GLN A 71 10.74 19.65 -18.02
CA GLN A 71 11.89 20.24 -18.70
C GLN A 71 11.60 20.52 -20.17
N ALA A 72 10.96 19.58 -20.88
CA ALA A 72 10.58 19.77 -22.27
C ALA A 72 9.60 20.95 -22.45
N GLN A 73 8.61 21.07 -21.57
CA GLN A 73 7.65 22.20 -21.60
C GLN A 73 8.34 23.54 -21.34
N THR A 74 9.24 23.58 -20.35
CA THR A 74 10.00 24.79 -20.02
C THR A 74 10.92 25.21 -21.17
N ALA A 75 11.62 24.24 -21.79
CA ALA A 75 12.49 24.48 -22.93
C ALA A 75 11.70 24.94 -24.17
N GLU A 76 10.53 24.35 -24.42
CA GLU A 76 9.63 24.76 -25.51
C GLU A 76 9.13 26.21 -25.34
N ALA A 77 8.72 26.59 -24.13
CA ALA A 77 8.32 27.95 -23.84
C ALA A 77 9.46 28.96 -24.05
N ALA A 78 10.68 28.60 -23.63
CA ALA A 78 11.87 29.42 -23.84
C ALA A 78 12.23 29.55 -25.34
N ALA A 79 12.14 28.45 -26.11
CA ALA A 79 12.37 28.45 -27.55
C ALA A 79 11.39 29.36 -28.28
N LYS A 80 10.09 29.24 -28.01
CA LYS A 80 9.06 30.10 -28.61
C LYS A 80 9.29 31.58 -28.32
N LYS A 81 9.68 31.91 -27.08
CA LYS A 81 9.99 33.30 -26.70
C LYS A 81 11.21 33.84 -27.46
N ALA A 82 12.26 33.03 -27.60
CA ALA A 82 13.46 33.41 -28.35
C ALA A 82 13.18 33.56 -29.85
N GLU A 83 12.37 32.68 -30.44
CA GLU A 83 11.94 32.75 -31.85
C GLU A 83 11.13 34.01 -32.14
N GLN A 84 10.19 34.37 -31.26
CA GLN A 84 9.43 35.61 -31.37
C GLN A 84 10.34 36.84 -31.29
N PHE A 85 11.31 36.82 -30.38
CA PHE A 85 12.30 37.90 -30.26
C PHE A 85 13.19 37.99 -31.50
N ALA A 86 13.65 36.86 -32.05
CA ALA A 86 14.42 36.79 -33.28
C ALA A 86 13.63 37.35 -34.48
N ALA A 87 12.35 36.97 -34.62
CA ALA A 87 11.48 37.50 -35.67
C ALA A 87 11.29 39.02 -35.56
N SER A 88 11.08 39.54 -34.35
CA SER A 88 10.99 40.98 -34.09
C SER A 88 12.31 41.70 -34.42
N SER A 89 13.45 41.15 -34.02
CA SER A 89 14.76 41.74 -34.29
C SER A 89 15.10 41.74 -35.79
N LYS A 90 14.72 40.67 -36.50
CA LYS A 90 14.86 40.60 -37.95
C LYS A 90 14.03 41.68 -38.66
N SER A 91 12.77 41.86 -38.26
CA SER A 91 11.91 42.91 -38.82
C SER A 91 12.50 44.31 -38.61
N LYS A 92 13.09 44.60 -37.43
CA LYS A 92 13.81 45.86 -37.17
C LYS A 92 15.03 46.03 -38.09
N SER A 93 15.83 44.98 -38.26
CA SER A 93 16.98 45.02 -39.18
C SER A 93 16.54 45.34 -40.61
N ASP A 94 15.47 44.70 -41.09
CA ASP A 94 14.97 44.93 -42.45
C ASP A 94 14.47 46.37 -42.65
N VAL A 95 13.89 46.99 -41.61
CA VAL A 95 13.51 48.41 -41.63
C VAL A 95 14.73 49.33 -41.73
N GLU A 96 15.77 49.13 -40.91
CA GLU A 96 16.99 49.95 -40.96
C GLU A 96 17.75 49.77 -42.28
N ARG A 97 17.82 48.54 -42.79
CA ARG A 97 18.40 48.24 -44.11
C ARG A 97 17.65 48.94 -45.24
N ARG A 98 16.32 49.03 -45.15
CA ARG A 98 15.50 49.76 -46.12
C ARG A 98 15.75 51.27 -46.07
N LYS A 99 15.85 51.87 -44.89
CA LYS A 99 16.20 53.30 -44.72
C LYS A 99 17.57 53.60 -45.32
N LEU A 100 18.57 52.77 -45.03
CA LEU A 100 19.90 52.89 -45.59
C LEU A 100 19.86 52.78 -47.14
N GLY A 101 19.13 51.80 -47.68
CA GLY A 101 18.97 51.64 -49.13
C GLY A 101 18.35 52.86 -49.83
N LEU A 102 17.33 53.47 -49.21
CA LEU A 102 16.70 54.70 -49.71
C LEU A 102 17.68 55.88 -49.71
N LEU A 103 18.46 56.04 -48.64
CA LEU A 103 19.46 57.11 -48.53
C LEU A 103 20.59 56.94 -49.54
N THR A 104 21.05 55.72 -49.77
CA THR A 104 22.07 55.41 -50.79
C THR A 104 21.56 55.71 -52.19
N ALA A 105 20.31 55.35 -52.50
CA ALA A 105 19.68 55.65 -53.79
C ALA A 105 19.52 57.15 -54.01
N GLN A 106 19.11 57.91 -52.99
CA GLN A 106 18.95 59.36 -53.06
C GLN A 106 20.31 60.07 -53.27
N ALA A 107 21.36 59.65 -52.55
CA ALA A 107 22.71 60.19 -52.74
C ALA A 107 23.23 59.95 -54.16
N TYR A 108 22.99 58.75 -54.70
CA TYR A 108 23.36 58.40 -56.08
C TYR A 108 22.64 59.27 -57.13
N GLN A 109 21.32 59.49 -56.97
CA GLN A 109 20.53 60.33 -57.89
C GLN A 109 20.96 61.80 -57.88
N LEU A 110 21.43 62.31 -56.74
CA LEU A 110 21.86 63.70 -56.59
C LEU A 110 23.33 63.93 -57.02
N GLY A 111 24.03 62.89 -57.50
CA GLY A 111 25.45 62.99 -57.87
C GLY A 111 26.37 63.33 -56.69
N ILE A 112 25.89 63.12 -55.46
CA ILE A 112 26.66 63.38 -54.24
C ILE A 112 27.57 62.17 -54.03
N PRO A 113 28.90 62.36 -53.94
CA PRO A 113 29.81 61.26 -53.65
C PRO A 113 29.42 60.65 -52.30
N THR A 114 29.01 59.39 -52.29
CA THR A 114 28.77 58.66 -51.05
C THR A 114 30.10 58.53 -50.31
N VAL A 115 30.13 58.88 -49.03
CA VAL A 115 31.33 58.89 -48.15
C VAL A 115 32.03 57.53 -47.97
N MET A 116 31.59 56.48 -48.65
CA MET A 116 32.17 55.13 -48.60
C MET A 116 33.50 54.97 -49.37
N GLY A 117 34.11 56.07 -49.82
CA GLY A 117 35.47 56.10 -50.38
C GLY A 117 36.11 57.46 -50.11
N ALA A 118 37.16 57.49 -49.29
CA ALA A 118 37.74 58.70 -48.70
C ALA A 118 38.48 59.65 -49.67
N GLU A 119 38.26 59.61 -50.99
CA GLU A 119 39.15 60.31 -51.94
C GLU A 119 38.48 61.16 -53.04
N SER A 120 37.30 61.75 -52.85
CA SER A 120 36.74 62.63 -53.91
C SER A 120 36.17 63.99 -53.48
N MET A 121 36.43 64.47 -52.26
CA MET A 121 35.86 65.75 -51.80
C MET A 121 36.56 67.02 -52.35
N LEU A 122 37.74 66.93 -52.96
CA LEU A 122 38.51 68.13 -53.34
C LEU A 122 38.52 68.48 -54.83
N TRP A 123 38.04 67.62 -55.74
CA TRP A 123 38.22 67.81 -57.19
C TRP A 123 36.94 67.95 -58.03
N SER A 124 35.74 67.74 -57.48
CA SER A 124 34.49 67.76 -58.28
C SER A 124 33.69 69.06 -58.24
N LEU A 125 34.06 70.06 -57.42
CA LEU A 125 33.30 71.31 -57.26
C LEU A 125 33.99 72.58 -57.80
N ALA A 126 35.20 72.46 -58.34
CA ALA A 126 35.94 73.62 -58.87
C ALA A 126 35.32 74.34 -60.11
N PRO A 127 34.55 73.70 -61.02
CA PRO A 127 34.14 74.41 -62.24
C PRO A 127 32.79 75.16 -62.22
N ILE A 128 31.98 75.14 -61.14
CA ILE A 128 30.55 75.57 -61.23
C ILE A 128 29.99 76.30 -60.00
N ALA A 129 30.79 77.05 -59.24
CA ALA A 129 30.26 77.88 -58.14
C ALA A 129 30.45 79.37 -58.46
N GLU A 130 29.37 80.15 -58.38
CA GLU A 130 29.40 81.58 -58.75
C GLU A 130 29.91 82.48 -57.61
N ASN A 131 30.01 81.97 -56.36
CA ASN A 131 30.66 82.65 -55.24
C ASN A 131 31.12 81.70 -54.10
N LEU A 132 31.92 82.22 -53.15
CA LEU A 132 32.48 81.49 -52.00
C LEU A 132 31.43 80.97 -51.00
N GLN A 133 30.28 81.63 -50.87
CA GLN A 133 29.21 81.21 -49.95
C GLN A 133 28.53 79.93 -50.45
N GLU A 134 28.30 79.83 -51.76
CA GLU A 134 27.72 78.63 -52.39
C GLU A 134 28.61 77.39 -52.22
N ILE A 135 29.95 77.56 -52.27
CA ILE A 135 30.91 76.48 -52.01
C ILE A 135 30.82 76.04 -50.54
N ALA A 136 30.75 76.99 -49.60
CA ALA A 136 30.66 76.70 -48.17
C ALA A 136 29.34 76.00 -47.78
N ASP A 137 28.22 76.42 -48.37
CA ASP A 137 26.89 75.83 -48.13
C ASP A 137 26.83 74.40 -48.71
N ARG A 138 27.39 74.17 -49.91
CA ARG A 138 27.50 72.82 -50.51
C ARG A 138 28.42 71.91 -49.70
N GLN A 139 29.56 72.41 -49.20
CA GLN A 139 30.45 71.64 -48.33
C GLN A 139 29.79 71.26 -47.01
N THR A 140 29.00 72.17 -46.43
CA THR A 140 28.23 71.93 -45.21
C THR A 140 27.16 70.86 -45.43
N ALA A 141 26.44 70.93 -46.55
CA ALA A 141 25.46 69.92 -46.93
C ALA A 141 26.08 68.53 -47.13
N ILE A 142 27.25 68.45 -47.77
CA ILE A 142 27.99 67.18 -47.96
C ILE A 142 28.42 66.59 -46.61
N ASN A 143 28.95 67.41 -45.70
CA ASN A 143 29.37 66.95 -44.37
C ASN A 143 28.17 66.47 -43.52
N GLN A 144 27.03 67.16 -43.58
CA GLN A 144 25.81 66.76 -42.87
C GLN A 144 25.19 65.48 -43.46
N LEU A 145 25.10 65.38 -44.79
CA LEU A 145 24.60 64.17 -45.46
C LEU A 145 25.52 62.97 -45.23
N GLY A 146 26.84 63.19 -45.21
CA GLY A 146 27.81 62.14 -44.97
C GLY A 146 27.78 61.63 -43.52
N SER A 147 27.72 62.51 -42.54
CA SER A 147 27.56 62.13 -41.13
C SER A 147 26.23 61.39 -40.87
N TYR A 148 25.14 61.81 -41.53
CA TYR A 148 23.86 61.12 -41.46
C TYR A 148 23.92 59.72 -42.12
N GLN A 149 24.56 59.57 -43.28
CA GLN A 149 24.76 58.26 -43.92
C GLN A 149 25.57 57.30 -43.05
N VAL A 150 26.67 57.78 -42.44
CA VAL A 150 27.50 56.96 -41.54
C VAL A 150 26.68 56.50 -40.32
N ALA A 151 25.93 57.40 -39.69
CA ALA A 151 25.08 57.04 -38.55
C ALA A 151 23.99 56.01 -38.90
N GLN A 152 23.40 56.11 -40.10
CA GLN A 152 22.39 55.15 -40.56
C GLN A 152 23.02 53.80 -40.94
N TYR A 153 24.24 53.79 -41.48
CA TYR A 153 25.00 52.56 -41.74
C TYR A 153 25.35 51.84 -40.43
N GLU A 154 25.82 52.58 -39.42
CA GLU A 154 26.09 52.05 -38.08
C GLU A 154 24.81 51.48 -37.44
N ALA A 155 23.68 52.18 -37.55
CA ALA A 155 22.39 51.70 -37.05
C ALA A 155 21.92 50.42 -37.75
N ALA A 156 22.04 50.34 -39.08
CA ALA A 156 21.69 49.14 -39.85
C ALA A 156 22.62 47.95 -39.51
N THR A 157 23.92 48.20 -39.34
CA THR A 157 24.90 47.18 -38.94
C THR A 157 24.64 46.67 -37.54
N ALA A 158 24.36 47.56 -36.59
CA ALA A 158 24.01 47.20 -35.22
C ALA A 158 22.71 46.38 -35.17
N ALA A 159 21.69 46.76 -35.96
CA ALA A 159 20.43 46.03 -36.04
C ALA A 159 20.59 44.63 -36.67
N GLU A 160 21.42 44.49 -37.72
CA GLU A 160 21.71 43.19 -38.34
C GLU A 160 22.49 42.28 -37.38
N ASN A 161 23.49 42.82 -36.67
CA ASN A 161 24.23 42.06 -35.65
C ASN A 161 23.30 41.59 -34.52
N ALA A 162 22.42 42.47 -34.01
CA ALA A 162 21.44 42.11 -32.99
C ALA A 162 20.45 41.04 -33.48
N ALA A 163 20.00 41.12 -34.73
CA ALA A 163 19.16 40.10 -35.35
C ALA A 163 19.89 38.75 -35.49
N GLY A 164 21.17 38.78 -35.87
CA GLY A 164 22.02 37.59 -35.95
C GLY A 164 22.20 36.91 -34.59
N THR A 165 22.48 37.68 -33.53
CA THR A 165 22.57 37.15 -32.15
C THR A 165 21.24 36.55 -31.69
N ALA A 166 20.12 37.22 -31.93
CA ALA A 166 18.79 36.73 -31.57
C ALA A 166 18.43 35.43 -32.32
N ALA A 167 18.78 35.33 -33.60
CA ALA A 167 18.57 34.13 -34.40
C ALA A 167 19.43 32.94 -33.91
N ALA A 168 20.68 33.20 -33.51
CA ALA A 168 21.54 32.19 -32.92
C ALA A 168 20.99 31.67 -31.58
N ASP A 169 20.55 32.56 -30.68
CA ASP A 169 19.92 32.17 -29.41
C ASP A 169 18.65 31.34 -29.63
N ALA A 170 17.77 31.77 -30.54
CA ALA A 170 16.57 31.01 -30.91
C ALA A 170 16.91 29.60 -31.42
N THR A 171 17.92 29.47 -32.27
CA THR A 171 18.39 28.17 -32.78
C THR A 171 18.91 27.28 -31.65
N THR A 172 19.70 27.81 -30.73
CA THR A 172 20.20 27.08 -29.56
C THR A 172 19.07 26.62 -28.65
N LYS A 173 18.09 27.49 -28.37
CA LYS A 173 16.94 27.17 -27.50
C LYS A 173 16.01 26.14 -28.14
N ARG A 174 15.77 26.22 -29.46
CA ARG A 174 15.01 25.21 -30.21
C ARG A 174 15.68 23.83 -30.16
N ALA A 175 16.99 23.76 -30.40
CA ALA A 175 17.74 22.50 -30.29
C ALA A 175 17.67 21.90 -28.87
N ALA A 176 17.70 22.74 -27.83
CA ALA A 176 17.52 22.28 -26.45
C ALA A 176 16.09 21.76 -26.18
N ALA A 177 15.06 22.42 -26.72
CA ALA A 177 13.67 21.98 -26.61
C ALA A 177 13.45 20.64 -27.31
N ASP A 178 13.98 20.47 -28.53
CA ASP A 178 13.87 19.23 -29.30
C ASP A 178 14.55 18.05 -28.57
N LYS A 179 15.72 18.30 -27.98
CA LYS A 179 16.43 17.32 -27.15
C LYS A 179 15.61 16.92 -25.91
N ALA A 180 15.10 17.89 -25.16
CA ALA A 180 14.28 17.62 -23.98
C ALA A 180 12.99 16.84 -24.33
N ALA A 181 12.34 17.20 -25.44
CA ALA A 181 11.16 16.49 -25.94
C ALA A 181 11.49 15.05 -26.39
N ALA A 182 12.66 14.82 -26.99
CA ALA A 182 13.12 13.48 -27.34
C ALA A 182 13.35 12.61 -26.09
N THR A 183 14.00 13.16 -25.05
CA THR A 183 14.19 12.47 -23.76
C THR A 183 12.85 12.11 -23.10
N ALA A 184 11.89 13.04 -23.08
CA ALA A 184 10.56 12.76 -22.52
C ALA A 184 9.83 11.65 -23.30
N ARG A 185 9.93 11.62 -24.64
CA ARG A 185 9.34 10.55 -25.46
C ARG A 185 9.97 9.19 -25.18
N GLN A 186 11.29 9.13 -25.05
CA GLN A 186 12.01 7.89 -24.73
C GLN A 186 11.57 7.35 -23.36
N LEU A 187 11.57 8.19 -22.33
CA LEU A 187 11.16 7.78 -20.98
C LEU A 187 9.69 7.34 -20.93
N ASN A 188 8.82 7.94 -21.75
CA ASN A 188 7.44 7.47 -21.89
C ASN A 188 7.38 6.05 -22.48
N GLN A 189 8.17 5.74 -23.50
CA GLN A 189 8.22 4.39 -24.09
C GLN A 189 8.72 3.36 -23.08
N GLU A 190 9.80 3.67 -22.36
CA GLU A 190 10.33 2.82 -21.30
C GLU A 190 9.31 2.60 -20.17
N LEU A 191 8.55 3.64 -19.81
CA LEU A 191 7.48 3.54 -18.82
C LEU A 191 6.34 2.61 -19.27
N GLN A 192 5.94 2.67 -20.54
CA GLN A 192 4.90 1.79 -21.10
C GLN A 192 5.35 0.33 -21.12
N GLU A 193 6.61 0.06 -21.49
CA GLU A 193 7.19 -1.28 -21.44
C GLU A 193 7.26 -1.82 -20.01
N LYS A 194 7.69 -0.98 -19.05
CA LYS A 194 7.69 -1.34 -17.62
C LYS A 194 6.29 -1.64 -17.10
N ALA A 195 5.27 -0.87 -17.49
CA ALA A 195 3.87 -1.12 -17.12
C ALA A 195 3.36 -2.47 -17.64
N ALA A 196 3.67 -2.80 -18.89
CA ALA A 196 3.28 -4.08 -19.50
C ALA A 196 3.93 -5.27 -18.79
N ASN A 197 5.24 -5.19 -18.53
CA ASN A 197 6.00 -6.23 -17.83
C ASN A 197 5.56 -6.41 -16.37
N ALA A 198 5.27 -5.31 -15.67
CA ALA A 198 4.72 -5.31 -14.32
C ALA A 198 3.38 -6.05 -14.26
N SER A 199 2.48 -5.75 -15.20
CA SER A 199 1.15 -6.36 -15.29
C SER A 199 1.24 -7.88 -15.49
N MET A 200 2.09 -8.33 -16.44
CA MET A 200 2.32 -9.76 -16.68
C MET A 200 2.92 -10.48 -15.46
N THR A 201 3.83 -9.81 -14.74
CA THR A 201 4.48 -10.41 -13.56
C THR A 201 3.49 -10.55 -12.41
N MET A 202 2.63 -9.55 -12.19
CA MET A 202 1.57 -9.59 -11.18
C MET A 202 0.51 -10.66 -11.48
N GLU A 203 0.17 -10.88 -12.76
CA GLU A 203 -0.71 -12.00 -13.18
C GLU A 203 -0.12 -13.36 -12.82
N GLY A 204 1.19 -13.55 -13.04
CA GLY A 204 1.90 -14.76 -12.62
C GLY A 204 1.87 -14.96 -11.10
N GLN A 205 2.15 -13.91 -10.33
CA GLN A 205 2.12 -13.94 -8.86
C GLN A 205 0.72 -14.26 -8.30
N LEU A 206 -0.34 -13.80 -8.97
CA LEU A 206 -1.74 -14.10 -8.61
C LEU A 206 -2.12 -15.56 -8.90
N ALA A 207 -1.64 -16.13 -10.02
CA ALA A 207 -1.83 -17.55 -10.32
C ALA A 207 -1.12 -18.43 -9.27
N ASP A 208 0.10 -18.06 -8.88
CA ASP A 208 0.85 -18.73 -7.82
C ASP A 208 0.12 -18.64 -6.47
N LEU A 209 -0.44 -17.47 -6.12
CA LEU A 209 -1.17 -17.26 -4.87
C LEU A 209 -2.52 -18.01 -4.84
N ALA A 210 -3.24 -18.07 -5.96
CA ALA A 210 -4.46 -18.86 -6.09
C ALA A 210 -4.16 -20.36 -5.93
N GLY A 211 -3.09 -20.85 -6.56
CA GLY A 211 -2.60 -22.22 -6.38
C GLY A 211 -2.21 -22.52 -4.92
N ALA A 212 -1.47 -21.61 -4.27
CA ALA A 212 -1.09 -21.73 -2.87
C ALA A 212 -2.30 -21.72 -1.92
N THR A 213 -3.34 -20.92 -2.22
CA THR A 213 -4.57 -20.86 -1.43
C THR A 213 -5.36 -22.16 -1.52
N GLN A 214 -5.50 -22.72 -2.74
CA GLN A 214 -6.16 -24.01 -2.95
C GLN A 214 -5.41 -25.15 -2.25
N LEU A 215 -4.07 -25.16 -2.33
CA LEU A 215 -3.24 -26.11 -1.61
C LEU A 215 -3.38 -25.97 -0.09
N SER A 216 -3.39 -24.75 0.43
CA SER A 216 -3.58 -24.47 1.87
C SER A 216 -4.94 -25.00 2.37
N GLN A 217 -6.01 -24.82 1.59
CA GLN A 217 -7.33 -25.38 1.90
C GLN A 217 -7.35 -26.91 1.86
N GLN A 218 -6.66 -27.53 0.89
CA GLN A 218 -6.51 -28.98 0.83
C GLN A 218 -5.74 -29.52 2.04
N LEU A 219 -4.62 -28.90 2.40
CA LEU A 219 -3.83 -29.27 3.58
C LEU A 219 -4.65 -29.13 4.87
N GLN A 220 -5.42 -28.05 5.00
CA GLN A 220 -6.30 -27.85 6.15
C GLN A 220 -7.41 -28.91 6.23
N THR A 221 -7.98 -29.30 5.08
CA THR A 221 -8.98 -30.37 5.00
C THR A 221 -8.40 -31.71 5.43
N THR A 222 -7.21 -32.06 4.92
CA THR A 222 -6.49 -33.27 5.29
C THR A 222 -6.20 -33.30 6.79
N ARG A 223 -5.74 -32.20 7.36
CA ARG A 223 -5.49 -32.08 8.81
C ARG A 223 -6.76 -32.33 9.64
N ASN A 224 -7.86 -31.69 9.27
CA ASN A 224 -9.15 -31.87 9.93
C ASN A 224 -9.59 -33.34 9.90
N GLN A 225 -9.45 -34.01 8.75
CA GLN A 225 -9.79 -35.42 8.58
C GLN A 225 -8.90 -36.35 9.40
N GLN A 226 -7.59 -36.10 9.41
CA GLN A 226 -6.65 -36.90 10.20
C GLN A 226 -6.93 -36.81 11.71
N ALA A 227 -7.21 -35.61 12.21
CA ALA A 227 -7.59 -35.42 13.61
C ALA A 227 -8.90 -36.11 13.96
N LEU A 228 -9.90 -36.04 13.07
CA LEU A 228 -11.17 -36.76 13.24
C LEU A 228 -10.95 -38.27 13.25
N SER A 229 -10.12 -38.79 12.33
CA SER A 229 -9.78 -40.21 12.28
C SER A 229 -9.11 -40.68 13.57
N ARG A 230 -8.13 -39.94 14.10
CA ARG A 230 -7.49 -40.26 15.39
C ARG A 230 -8.51 -40.31 16.52
N TRP A 231 -9.42 -39.35 16.56
CA TRP A 231 -10.48 -39.32 17.56
C TRP A 231 -11.45 -40.50 17.43
N GLN A 232 -11.83 -40.89 16.21
CA GLN A 232 -12.65 -42.07 15.97
C GLN A 232 -11.95 -43.37 16.39
N THR A 233 -10.64 -43.50 16.13
CA THR A 233 -9.83 -44.62 16.62
C THR A 233 -9.90 -44.71 18.14
N TYR A 234 -9.73 -43.60 18.86
CA TYR A 234 -9.87 -43.56 20.32
C TYR A 234 -11.25 -44.07 20.80
N LEU A 235 -12.34 -43.66 20.14
CA LEU A 235 -13.69 -44.13 20.49
C LEU A 235 -13.88 -45.63 20.22
N ALA A 236 -13.26 -46.15 19.17
CA ALA A 236 -13.28 -47.58 18.86
C ALA A 236 -12.50 -48.39 19.90
N GLU A 237 -11.32 -47.92 20.32
CA GLU A 237 -10.52 -48.53 21.39
C GLU A 237 -11.28 -48.57 22.71
N LEU A 238 -11.95 -47.47 23.07
CA LEU A 238 -12.79 -47.41 24.27
C LEU A 238 -13.92 -48.44 24.24
N THR A 239 -14.53 -48.63 23.06
CA THR A 239 -15.61 -49.61 22.85
C THR A 239 -15.07 -51.05 22.92
N ALA A 240 -13.91 -51.31 22.31
CA ALA A 240 -13.26 -52.62 22.32
C ALA A 240 -12.84 -53.04 23.75
N ALA A 241 -12.37 -52.10 24.57
CA ALA A 241 -12.05 -52.34 25.97
C ALA A 241 -13.29 -52.61 26.85
N GLY A 242 -14.51 -52.52 26.30
CA GLY A 242 -15.76 -52.77 27.03
C GLY A 242 -16.07 -51.72 28.10
N VAL A 243 -15.40 -50.56 28.09
CA VAL A 243 -15.55 -49.53 29.12
C VAL A 243 -16.56 -48.47 28.67
N LYS A 244 -17.67 -48.37 29.39
CA LYS A 244 -18.58 -47.22 29.25
C LYS A 244 -17.94 -45.99 29.90
N ALA A 245 -17.86 -44.88 29.15
CA ALA A 245 -17.33 -43.63 29.66
C ALA A 245 -18.04 -43.19 30.97
N PRO A 246 -17.32 -43.03 32.09
CA PRO A 246 -17.91 -42.66 33.37
C PRO A 246 -18.25 -41.16 33.40
N ALA A 247 -19.16 -40.77 34.30
CA ALA A 247 -19.44 -39.36 34.54
C ALA A 247 -18.20 -38.65 35.10
N ALA A 248 -18.05 -37.36 34.77
CA ALA A 248 -16.94 -36.53 35.25
C ALA A 248 -16.79 -36.54 36.77
N SER A 249 -17.91 -36.59 37.51
CA SER A 249 -17.91 -36.68 38.99
C SER A 249 -17.28 -37.98 39.51
N ALA A 250 -17.40 -39.09 38.78
CA ALA A 250 -16.91 -40.40 39.20
C ALA A 250 -15.40 -40.57 39.04
N ILE A 251 -14.77 -39.83 38.11
CA ILE A 251 -13.32 -39.91 37.86
C ILE A 251 -12.56 -38.63 38.25
N ARG A 252 -13.23 -37.68 38.89
CA ARG A 252 -12.63 -36.42 39.35
C ARG A 252 -11.51 -36.66 40.36
N ASN A 253 -11.74 -37.56 41.32
CA ASN A 253 -10.76 -37.89 42.35
C ASN A 253 -9.98 -39.14 41.94
N PRO A 254 -8.69 -39.02 41.57
CA PRO A 254 -7.90 -40.17 41.15
C PRO A 254 -7.66 -41.21 42.25
N ALA A 255 -7.84 -40.86 43.53
CA ALA A 255 -7.74 -41.80 44.64
C ALA A 255 -9.03 -42.63 44.86
N LYS A 256 -10.13 -42.30 44.16
CA LYS A 256 -11.45 -42.93 44.32
C LYS A 256 -12.09 -43.21 42.96
N LEU A 257 -11.48 -44.11 42.20
CA LEU A 257 -11.96 -44.48 40.87
C LEU A 257 -12.95 -45.67 40.93
N PRO A 258 -13.90 -45.76 39.98
CA PRO A 258 -14.74 -46.94 39.79
C PRO A 258 -13.91 -48.22 39.63
N ALA A 259 -14.50 -49.35 40.04
CA ALA A 259 -13.85 -50.66 39.90
C ALA A 259 -13.40 -50.93 38.46
N GLY A 260 -12.18 -51.45 38.31
CA GLY A 260 -11.56 -51.71 36.99
C GLY A 260 -10.81 -50.52 36.38
N LEU A 261 -10.99 -49.31 36.90
CA LEU A 261 -10.24 -48.13 36.46
C LEU A 261 -9.02 -47.86 37.35
N LYS A 262 -7.94 -47.40 36.72
CA LYS A 262 -6.70 -47.01 37.37
C LYS A 262 -6.41 -45.52 37.11
N PRO A 263 -5.61 -44.85 37.95
CA PRO A 263 -5.20 -43.48 37.67
C PRO A 263 -4.41 -43.41 36.35
N LEU A 264 -4.70 -42.42 35.51
CA LEU A 264 -3.83 -42.11 34.38
C LEU A 264 -2.62 -41.34 34.90
N THR A 265 -1.42 -41.71 34.47
CA THR A 265 -0.19 -40.99 34.80
C THR A 265 0.44 -40.38 33.54
N ALA A 266 0.93 -39.15 33.67
CA ALA A 266 1.69 -38.44 32.64
C ALA A 266 2.88 -37.74 33.31
N ALA A 267 4.08 -37.91 32.77
CA ALA A 267 5.33 -37.40 33.36
C ALA A 267 5.50 -37.74 34.86
N GLY A 268 5.11 -38.95 35.26
CA GLY A 268 5.21 -39.42 36.66
C GLY A 268 4.16 -38.84 37.61
N GLN A 269 3.24 -37.98 37.15
CA GLN A 269 2.16 -37.42 37.94
C GLN A 269 0.79 -37.96 37.53
N THR A 270 -0.13 -38.02 38.48
CA THR A 270 -1.50 -38.45 38.20
C THR A 270 -2.28 -37.33 37.50
N VAL A 271 -2.97 -37.67 36.42
CA VAL A 271 -3.78 -36.74 35.64
C VAL A 271 -5.20 -36.71 36.23
N ALA A 272 -5.52 -35.66 36.99
CA ALA A 272 -6.80 -35.55 37.68
C ALA A 272 -7.99 -35.41 36.71
N GLY A 273 -9.12 -36.09 36.96
CA GLY A 273 -10.28 -36.04 36.08
C GLY A 273 -10.19 -36.93 34.84
N THR A 274 -9.17 -37.78 34.77
CA THR A 274 -9.08 -38.89 33.82
C THR A 274 -8.75 -40.19 34.56
N ALA A 275 -8.96 -41.30 33.86
CA ALA A 275 -8.57 -42.62 34.34
C ALA A 275 -7.92 -43.41 33.20
N SER A 276 -7.53 -44.64 33.49
CA SER A 276 -7.03 -45.60 32.53
C SER A 276 -7.58 -46.99 32.81
N VAL A 277 -7.59 -47.83 31.77
CA VAL A 277 -7.77 -49.29 31.90
C VAL A 277 -6.60 -49.96 31.19
N VAL A 278 -6.24 -51.16 31.61
CA VAL A 278 -5.25 -51.98 30.89
C VAL A 278 -6.02 -53.03 30.11
N ASP A 279 -5.95 -52.97 28.78
CA ASP A 279 -6.56 -53.93 27.86
C ASP A 279 -5.50 -54.48 26.90
N GLY A 280 -5.39 -55.80 26.79
CA GLY A 280 -4.35 -56.46 25.97
C GLY A 280 -2.91 -56.05 26.29
N GLY A 281 -2.61 -55.64 27.53
CA GLY A 281 -1.30 -55.13 27.95
C GLY A 281 -1.02 -53.67 27.57
N ARG A 282 -1.99 -52.98 26.96
CA ARG A 282 -1.92 -51.54 26.62
C ARG A 282 -2.75 -50.73 27.60
N THR A 283 -2.22 -49.57 27.99
CA THR A 283 -2.96 -48.59 28.80
C THR A 283 -3.87 -47.78 27.89
N VAL A 284 -5.18 -47.96 28.02
CA VAL A 284 -6.20 -47.18 27.31
C VAL A 284 -6.67 -46.03 28.20
N ARG A 285 -6.66 -44.81 27.68
CA ARG A 285 -7.10 -43.61 28.40
C ARG A 285 -8.63 -43.57 28.51
N ILE A 286 -9.13 -43.25 29.69
CA ILE A 286 -10.56 -43.08 29.94
C ILE A 286 -10.85 -41.60 30.23
N LEU A 287 -11.56 -40.96 29.31
CA LEU A 287 -12.12 -39.62 29.46
C LEU A 287 -13.55 -39.70 30.00
N SER A 288 -14.02 -38.60 30.61
CA SER A 288 -15.41 -38.54 31.07
C SER A 288 -16.41 -38.54 29.91
N ALA A 289 -17.63 -38.99 30.15
CA ALA A 289 -18.71 -38.96 29.17
C ALA A 289 -19.00 -37.52 28.68
N GLU A 290 -18.91 -36.53 29.57
CA GLU A 290 -19.04 -35.11 29.27
C GLU A 290 -17.92 -34.63 28.33
N THR A 291 -16.67 -35.00 28.61
CA THR A 291 -15.52 -34.68 27.75
C THR A 291 -15.68 -35.27 26.35
N ILE A 292 -16.01 -36.57 26.25
CA ILE A 292 -16.18 -37.24 24.95
C ILE A 292 -17.26 -36.56 24.12
N ARG A 293 -18.40 -36.23 24.73
CA ARG A 293 -19.48 -35.56 24.02
C ARG A 293 -19.12 -34.13 23.62
N ALA A 294 -18.38 -33.39 24.45
CA ALA A 294 -17.91 -32.06 24.10
C ALA A 294 -16.93 -32.09 22.91
N VAL A 295 -16.00 -33.04 22.88
CA VAL A 295 -15.06 -33.21 21.75
C VAL A 295 -15.80 -33.64 20.48
N ASN A 296 -16.76 -34.58 20.57
CA ASN A 296 -17.64 -34.93 19.44
C ASN A 296 -18.37 -33.71 18.87
N GLN A 297 -18.92 -32.87 19.77
CA GLN A 297 -19.61 -31.67 19.37
C GLN A 297 -18.64 -30.66 18.72
N ALA A 298 -17.42 -30.52 19.23
CA ALA A 298 -16.39 -29.68 18.62
C ALA A 298 -16.04 -30.12 17.19
N PHE A 299 -15.88 -31.44 16.95
CA PHE A 299 -15.67 -31.98 15.60
C PHE A 299 -16.84 -31.67 14.65
N ALA A 300 -18.08 -31.70 15.16
CA ALA A 300 -19.27 -31.33 14.37
C ALA A 300 -19.33 -29.84 13.97
N LEU A 301 -18.52 -28.98 14.61
CA LEU A 301 -18.41 -27.57 14.26
C LEU A 301 -17.37 -27.31 13.18
N ILE A 302 -16.47 -28.25 12.88
CA ILE A 302 -15.40 -28.05 11.88
C ILE A 302 -16.01 -27.70 10.51
N GLY A 303 -15.42 -26.71 9.85
CA GLY A 303 -15.88 -26.15 8.58
C GLY A 303 -16.99 -25.11 8.71
N LYS A 304 -17.57 -24.91 9.90
CA LYS A 304 -18.52 -23.81 10.13
C LYS A 304 -17.80 -22.48 10.00
N PRO A 305 -18.38 -21.46 9.33
CA PRO A 305 -17.71 -20.19 9.10
C PRO A 305 -17.35 -19.47 10.40
N TYR A 306 -16.24 -18.73 10.34
CA TYR A 306 -15.87 -17.79 11.38
C TYR A 306 -16.79 -16.55 11.37
N GLY A 307 -16.99 -15.94 12.54
CA GLY A 307 -17.63 -14.63 12.65
C GLY A 307 -17.21 -13.91 13.92
N ILE A 308 -16.92 -12.61 13.79
CA ILE A 308 -16.54 -11.74 14.93
C ILE A 308 -17.67 -11.78 15.98
N ALA A 309 -17.29 -12.04 17.23
CA ALA A 309 -18.22 -12.18 18.37
C ALA A 309 -19.36 -13.21 18.17
N ALA A 310 -19.28 -14.06 17.15
CA ALA A 310 -20.35 -15.01 16.84
C ALA A 310 -20.40 -16.13 17.88
N THR A 311 -21.62 -16.51 18.27
CA THR A 311 -21.84 -17.54 19.31
C THR A 311 -22.47 -18.82 18.78
N GLY A 312 -22.74 -18.92 17.47
CA GLY A 312 -23.45 -20.04 16.83
C GLY A 312 -24.90 -19.72 16.46
N PRO A 313 -25.61 -20.63 15.76
CA PRO A 313 -25.12 -21.92 15.24
C PRO A 313 -24.48 -21.83 13.85
N ASN A 314 -24.70 -20.73 13.13
CA ASN A 314 -24.31 -20.57 11.72
C ASN A 314 -22.86 -20.11 11.54
N LYS A 315 -22.33 -19.38 12.53
CA LYS A 315 -20.95 -18.88 12.56
C LYS A 315 -20.43 -18.89 13.98
N TYR A 316 -19.13 -19.07 14.15
CA TYR A 316 -18.49 -19.11 15.48
C TYR A 316 -17.32 -18.15 15.53
N GLY A 317 -17.27 -17.36 16.61
CA GLY A 317 -16.12 -16.53 16.95
C GLY A 317 -15.21 -17.22 17.95
N CYS A 318 -14.19 -16.48 18.37
CA CYS A 318 -13.16 -16.82 19.35
C CYS A 318 -13.52 -17.82 20.44
N LEU A 319 -14.67 -17.59 21.10
CA LEU A 319 -15.18 -18.40 22.20
C LEU A 319 -16.41 -19.22 21.82
N GLY A 320 -17.06 -18.88 20.70
CA GLY A 320 -18.34 -19.46 20.30
C GLY A 320 -18.27 -20.97 20.09
N ALA A 321 -17.20 -21.46 19.44
CA ALA A 321 -17.01 -22.89 19.19
C ALA A 321 -16.81 -23.67 20.49
N ALA A 322 -15.89 -23.21 21.35
CA ALA A 322 -15.61 -23.83 22.63
C ALA A 322 -16.84 -23.83 23.56
N ARG A 323 -17.57 -22.70 23.61
CA ARG A 323 -18.80 -22.56 24.40
C ARG A 323 -19.88 -23.50 23.90
N THR A 324 -20.10 -23.59 22.59
CA THR A 324 -21.12 -24.47 22.00
C THR A 324 -20.84 -25.92 22.31
N ALA A 325 -19.59 -26.37 22.10
CA ALA A 325 -19.17 -27.74 22.39
C ALA A 325 -19.37 -28.14 23.87
N TRP A 326 -19.18 -27.20 24.80
CA TRP A 326 -19.31 -27.47 26.24
C TRP A 326 -20.68 -27.14 26.85
N GLN A 327 -21.54 -26.40 26.14
CA GLN A 327 -22.82 -25.85 26.62
C GLN A 327 -23.75 -26.88 27.30
N PRO A 328 -23.83 -28.16 26.87
CA PRO A 328 -24.70 -29.12 27.55
C PRO A 328 -24.16 -29.60 28.92
N TYR A 329 -22.88 -29.38 29.22
CA TYR A 329 -22.18 -29.98 30.37
C TYR A 329 -21.64 -28.93 31.35
N THR A 330 -21.38 -27.71 30.86
CA THR A 330 -21.01 -26.57 31.69
C THR A 330 -21.36 -25.26 30.99
N THR A 331 -21.41 -24.16 31.74
CA THR A 331 -21.69 -22.83 31.20
C THR A 331 -20.41 -22.02 31.14
N LEU A 332 -19.74 -22.01 29.98
CA LEU A 332 -18.60 -21.12 29.77
C LEU A 332 -19.11 -19.66 29.77
N PRO A 333 -18.46 -18.76 30.53
CA PRO A 333 -18.72 -17.32 30.47
C PRO A 333 -18.65 -16.76 29.04
N ASN A 334 -19.18 -15.55 28.83
CA ASN A 334 -19.23 -14.91 27.51
C ASN A 334 -17.93 -14.18 27.10
N LEU A 335 -16.88 -14.24 27.92
CA LEU A 335 -15.58 -13.63 27.66
C LEU A 335 -14.47 -14.61 28.05
N VAL A 336 -13.43 -14.73 27.23
CA VAL A 336 -12.29 -15.63 27.47
C VAL A 336 -11.62 -15.33 28.82
N GLY A 337 -11.40 -14.05 29.13
CA GLY A 337 -10.86 -13.61 30.42
C GLY A 337 -11.72 -14.00 31.64
N LYS A 338 -13.01 -14.27 31.46
CA LYS A 338 -13.90 -14.77 32.53
C LYS A 338 -13.93 -16.31 32.61
N VAL A 339 -13.52 -17.01 31.56
CA VAL A 339 -13.40 -18.48 31.58
C VAL A 339 -12.26 -18.90 32.51
N TYR A 340 -11.08 -18.28 32.37
CA TYR A 340 -9.88 -18.60 33.15
C TYR A 340 -10.09 -18.73 34.68
N PRO A 341 -10.68 -17.74 35.39
CA PRO A 341 -10.88 -17.82 36.83
C PRO A 341 -11.91 -18.88 37.27
N ASN A 342 -12.73 -19.41 36.35
CA ASN A 342 -13.85 -20.28 36.69
C ASN A 342 -13.53 -21.78 36.58
N TYR A 343 -12.41 -22.15 35.94
CA TYR A 343 -12.07 -23.54 35.68
C TYR A 343 -10.65 -23.89 36.14
N GLN A 344 -10.50 -25.09 36.71
CA GLN A 344 -9.22 -25.58 37.21
C GLN A 344 -8.17 -25.68 36.11
N GLN A 345 -7.05 -24.98 36.27
CA GLN A 345 -5.89 -25.11 35.40
C GLN A 345 -5.22 -26.48 35.59
N VAL A 346 -4.77 -27.06 34.48
CA VAL A 346 -3.99 -28.30 34.45
C VAL A 346 -2.58 -28.05 33.91
N PRO A 347 -1.55 -28.79 34.38
CA PRO A 347 -0.21 -28.72 33.82
C PRO A 347 -0.20 -29.07 32.32
N ALA A 348 0.69 -28.44 31.53
CA ALA A 348 0.81 -28.70 30.10
C ALA A 348 1.03 -30.19 29.77
N ALA A 349 1.87 -30.88 30.56
CA ALA A 349 2.12 -32.32 30.44
C ALA A 349 0.90 -33.20 30.77
N SER A 350 -0.14 -32.62 31.40
CA SER A 350 -1.38 -33.30 31.78
C SER A 350 -2.57 -32.91 30.90
N VAL A 351 -2.37 -32.12 29.84
CA VAL A 351 -3.43 -31.75 28.89
C VAL A 351 -4.01 -33.00 28.24
N GLN A 352 -5.33 -33.03 28.12
CA GLN A 352 -6.08 -34.13 27.52
C GLN A 352 -7.11 -33.57 26.54
N PRO A 353 -7.57 -34.39 25.56
CA PRO A 353 -8.64 -33.98 24.67
C PRO A 353 -9.85 -33.45 25.43
N GLY A 354 -10.38 -32.31 24.98
CA GLY A 354 -11.49 -31.61 25.61
C GLY A 354 -11.09 -30.49 26.57
N ASP A 355 -9.84 -30.45 27.05
CA ASP A 355 -9.38 -29.30 27.85
C ASP A 355 -9.49 -28.00 27.04
N LEU A 356 -9.84 -26.90 27.71
CA LEU A 356 -9.90 -25.58 27.11
C LEU A 356 -8.51 -24.97 27.11
N LEU A 357 -7.99 -24.68 25.94
CA LEU A 357 -6.70 -24.00 25.76
C LEU A 357 -6.96 -22.53 25.58
N VAL A 358 -6.42 -21.71 26.48
CA VAL A 358 -6.61 -20.26 26.49
C VAL A 358 -5.32 -19.59 26.06
N MET A 359 -5.42 -18.66 25.11
CA MET A 359 -4.30 -17.96 24.49
C MET A 359 -4.31 -16.49 24.91
N GLY A 360 -3.13 -15.97 25.15
CA GLY A 360 -2.97 -14.63 25.70
C GLY A 360 -1.57 -14.37 26.25
N THR A 361 -1.34 -13.14 26.67
CA THR A 361 -0.14 -12.74 27.39
C THR A 361 -0.52 -11.90 28.61
N LYS A 362 0.45 -11.63 29.49
CA LYS A 362 0.21 -10.74 30.63
C LYS A 362 -0.07 -9.29 30.20
N SER A 363 0.48 -8.85 29.07
CA SER A 363 0.33 -7.47 28.57
C SER A 363 -0.96 -7.26 27.76
N VAL A 364 -1.36 -8.24 26.97
CA VAL A 364 -2.51 -8.14 26.05
C VAL A 364 -3.80 -8.68 26.69
N GLY A 365 -3.70 -9.55 27.69
CA GLY A 365 -4.85 -10.28 28.22
C GLY A 365 -5.17 -11.55 27.41
N LEU A 366 -6.31 -12.16 27.72
CA LEU A 366 -6.74 -13.44 27.12
C LEU A 366 -7.72 -13.19 25.97
N TYR A 367 -7.30 -13.52 24.74
CA TYR A 367 -8.01 -13.13 23.52
C TYR A 367 -8.57 -14.31 22.71
N HIS A 368 -8.05 -15.54 22.88
CA HIS A 368 -8.49 -16.70 22.11
C HIS A 368 -8.60 -17.97 22.96
N ILE A 369 -9.42 -18.92 22.50
CA ILE A 369 -9.66 -20.18 23.18
C ILE A 369 -9.96 -21.30 22.18
N GLY A 370 -9.42 -22.49 22.44
CA GLY A 370 -9.64 -23.70 21.65
C GLY A 370 -9.92 -24.91 22.54
N ILE A 371 -10.27 -26.03 21.93
CA ILE A 371 -10.47 -27.32 22.59
C ILE A 371 -9.30 -28.23 22.23
N ALA A 372 -8.54 -28.67 23.21
CA ALA A 372 -7.40 -29.55 23.03
C ALA A 372 -7.80 -30.86 22.34
N LEU A 373 -6.90 -31.35 21.49
CA LEU A 373 -6.88 -32.68 20.90
C LEU A 373 -5.54 -33.35 21.23
N ASP A 374 -5.39 -34.62 20.85
CA ASP A 374 -4.08 -35.28 20.88
C ASP A 374 -3.11 -34.67 19.86
N GLY A 375 -1.80 -34.87 20.08
CA GLY A 375 -0.77 -34.44 19.13
C GLY A 375 -0.43 -32.95 19.16
N GLY A 376 -0.79 -32.23 20.22
CA GLY A 376 -0.50 -30.79 20.33
C GLY A 376 -1.37 -29.94 19.40
N GLU A 377 -2.60 -30.41 19.14
CA GLU A 377 -3.56 -29.73 18.30
C GLU A 377 -4.78 -29.26 19.09
N MET A 378 -5.57 -28.41 18.47
CA MET A 378 -6.84 -27.96 19.03
C MET A 378 -7.88 -27.69 17.94
N ILE A 379 -9.15 -27.82 18.30
CA ILE A 379 -10.27 -27.30 17.51
C ILE A 379 -10.56 -25.88 17.97
N ALA A 380 -10.52 -24.92 17.05
CA ALA A 380 -10.79 -23.53 17.35
C ALA A 380 -11.45 -22.82 16.16
N ALA A 381 -12.20 -21.75 16.46
CA ALA A 381 -12.67 -20.82 15.44
C ALA A 381 -11.50 -19.91 15.03
N ASP A 382 -11.02 -20.10 13.80
CA ASP A 382 -9.83 -19.44 13.27
C ASP A 382 -10.23 -18.49 12.15
N GLU A 383 -9.90 -17.22 12.34
CA GLU A 383 -10.19 -16.13 11.42
C GLU A 383 -9.32 -16.18 10.17
N ALA A 384 -8.04 -16.53 10.29
CA ALA A 384 -7.13 -16.67 9.15
C ALA A 384 -7.57 -17.82 8.23
N LYS A 385 -8.18 -18.86 8.81
CA LYS A 385 -8.80 -19.97 8.07
C LYS A 385 -10.29 -19.72 7.77
N GLY A 386 -10.85 -18.61 8.21
CA GLY A 386 -12.24 -18.20 8.00
C GLY A 386 -13.28 -19.19 8.53
N SER A 387 -12.91 -20.13 9.38
CA SER A 387 -13.76 -21.26 9.79
C SER A 387 -13.29 -21.90 11.10
N VAL A 388 -14.15 -22.75 11.68
CA VAL A 388 -13.73 -23.66 12.75
C VAL A 388 -12.88 -24.77 12.15
N VAL A 389 -11.66 -24.94 12.65
CA VAL A 389 -10.67 -25.87 12.09
C VAL A 389 -9.88 -26.57 13.19
N VAL A 390 -9.15 -27.61 12.80
CA VAL A 390 -8.06 -28.15 13.60
C VAL A 390 -6.79 -27.36 13.32
N THR A 391 -6.16 -26.84 14.35
CA THR A 391 -4.91 -26.09 14.26
C THR A 391 -3.90 -26.57 15.29
N THR A 392 -2.63 -26.23 15.11
CA THR A 392 -1.59 -26.47 16.11
C THR A 392 -1.86 -25.56 17.30
N VAL A 393 -1.59 -26.04 18.50
CA VAL A 393 -1.57 -25.17 19.67
C VAL A 393 -0.45 -24.13 19.48
N PRO A 394 -0.76 -22.82 19.52
CA PRO A 394 0.25 -21.79 19.29
C PRO A 394 1.14 -21.60 20.51
N ASP A 395 2.32 -21.01 20.30
CA ASP A 395 3.27 -20.67 21.38
C ASP A 395 2.69 -19.67 22.39
N SER A 396 1.64 -18.94 22.02
CA SER A 396 0.90 -18.02 22.89
C SER A 396 -0.09 -18.71 23.84
N LEU A 397 0.03 -20.03 24.03
CA LEU A 397 -0.75 -20.76 25.03
C LEU A 397 -0.47 -20.21 26.44
N TYR A 398 -1.48 -19.59 27.04
CA TYR A 398 -1.39 -19.05 28.39
C TYR A 398 -1.69 -20.11 29.45
N ALA A 399 -2.77 -20.88 29.25
CA ALA A 399 -3.18 -21.93 30.19
C ALA A 399 -4.06 -22.98 29.53
N ALA A 400 -4.03 -24.20 30.07
CA ALA A 400 -5.01 -25.25 29.80
C ALA A 400 -5.93 -25.42 31.01
N LEU A 401 -7.24 -25.46 30.78
CA LEU A 401 -8.28 -25.56 31.80
C LEU A 401 -9.10 -26.82 31.59
N ARG A 402 -9.43 -27.54 32.66
CA ARG A 402 -10.25 -28.76 32.58
C ARG A 402 -11.65 -28.50 33.14
N PRO A 403 -12.69 -28.36 32.28
CA PRO A 403 -14.05 -28.04 32.74
C PRO A 403 -14.62 -29.04 33.74
N THR A 404 -14.28 -30.32 33.58
CA THR A 404 -14.77 -31.44 34.40
C THR A 404 -14.21 -31.46 35.82
N LEU A 405 -13.16 -30.68 36.11
CA LEU A 405 -12.64 -30.48 37.47
C LEU A 405 -13.34 -29.33 38.21
N GLY A 406 -14.20 -28.55 37.54
CA GLY A 406 -14.94 -27.44 38.13
C GLY A 406 -14.04 -26.28 38.56
N ARG A 407 -14.45 -25.59 39.64
CA ARG A 407 -13.77 -24.37 40.12
C ARG A 407 -12.32 -24.64 40.56
N PRO A 408 -11.43 -23.64 40.41
CA PRO A 408 -10.06 -23.76 40.85
C PRO A 408 -9.92 -24.04 42.35
N ALA A 409 -9.02 -24.95 42.72
CA ALA A 409 -8.61 -25.19 44.11
C ALA A 409 -7.85 -23.99 44.70
N LYS A 410 -7.19 -23.19 43.85
CA LYS A 410 -6.56 -21.91 44.20
C LYS A 410 -7.16 -20.82 43.32
N ALA A 411 -7.43 -19.66 43.90
CA ALA A 411 -7.94 -18.52 43.13
C ALA A 411 -6.98 -18.20 41.96
N GLN A 412 -7.56 -18.08 40.76
CA GLN A 412 -6.85 -17.72 39.54
C GLN A 412 -7.33 -16.33 39.12
N VAL A 413 -6.42 -15.44 38.74
CA VAL A 413 -6.74 -14.09 38.27
C VAL A 413 -6.33 -14.00 36.81
N ALA A 414 -7.29 -13.66 35.95
CA ALA A 414 -6.97 -13.43 34.54
C ALA A 414 -6.09 -12.18 34.39
N PRO A 415 -5.15 -12.17 33.43
CA PRO A 415 -4.46 -10.93 33.07
C PRO A 415 -5.46 -9.86 32.63
N VAL A 416 -5.17 -8.60 32.98
CA VAL A 416 -6.04 -7.48 32.65
C VAL A 416 -6.09 -7.33 31.14
N ALA A 417 -7.30 -7.32 30.57
CA ALA A 417 -7.49 -7.02 29.16
C ALA A 417 -7.26 -5.52 28.94
N THR A 418 -6.30 -5.17 28.08
CA THR A 418 -6.13 -3.81 27.57
C THR A 418 -7.09 -3.58 26.39
N SER A 419 -7.24 -2.33 25.94
CA SER A 419 -7.97 -2.03 24.68
C SER A 419 -7.35 -2.78 23.48
N GLU A 420 -6.07 -3.13 23.55
CA GLU A 420 -5.33 -3.90 22.54
C GLU A 420 -5.78 -5.37 22.47
N ALA A 421 -6.36 -5.93 23.53
CA ALA A 421 -6.89 -7.30 23.56
C ALA A 421 -7.97 -7.56 22.50
N TYR A 422 -8.73 -6.51 22.14
CA TYR A 422 -9.79 -6.55 21.14
C TYR A 422 -9.27 -6.48 19.69
N ALA A 423 -8.03 -6.05 19.49
CA ALA A 423 -7.37 -6.03 18.18
C ALA A 423 -6.81 -7.41 17.77
N PHE A 424 -6.68 -8.35 18.72
CA PHE A 424 -6.24 -9.71 18.46
C PHE A 424 -7.39 -10.58 17.95
N ARG A 425 -7.23 -11.02 16.70
CA ARG A 425 -8.17 -11.80 15.93
C ARG A 425 -7.95 -13.30 16.20
N CYS A 426 -9.02 -14.08 16.26
CA CYS A 426 -8.92 -15.45 16.77
C CYS A 426 -8.27 -16.42 15.78
N GLY A 427 -7.29 -17.20 16.25
CA GLY A 427 -6.42 -17.99 15.38
C GLY A 427 -5.39 -17.17 14.59
N ASN A 428 -5.36 -15.84 14.76
CA ASN A 428 -4.48 -14.96 14.01
C ASN A 428 -3.35 -14.44 14.90
N THR A 429 -2.11 -14.63 14.44
CA THR A 429 -0.94 -13.87 14.93
C THR A 429 -0.57 -12.68 14.03
N ALA A 430 -1.34 -12.34 12.99
CA ALA A 430 -1.07 -11.15 12.15
C ALA A 430 -2.28 -10.51 11.42
N THR A 431 -2.48 -9.22 11.70
CA THR A 431 -2.88 -8.16 10.74
C THR A 431 -4.29 -8.19 10.10
N SER A 432 -5.25 -7.53 10.75
CA SER A 432 -6.16 -6.62 10.03
C SER A 432 -6.59 -5.50 10.97
N TYR A 433 -6.00 -4.32 10.73
CA TYR A 433 -6.20 -3.11 11.51
C TYR A 433 -7.18 -2.18 10.77
N GLU A 434 -8.29 -1.83 11.42
CA GLU A 434 -9.14 -0.71 10.96
C GLU A 434 -8.43 0.60 11.30
N VAL A 435 -7.84 1.22 10.28
CA VAL A 435 -7.37 2.61 10.35
C VAL A 435 -8.60 3.49 10.15
N GLY A 436 -8.90 4.33 11.13
CA GLY A 436 -10.16 5.08 11.19
C GLY A 436 -10.50 5.88 9.93
N ASP A 437 -11.74 6.34 9.88
CA ASP A 437 -12.41 7.16 8.87
C ASP A 437 -11.84 8.59 8.68
N GLY A 438 -10.61 8.85 9.17
CA GLY A 438 -9.94 10.14 9.07
C GLY A 438 -9.31 10.41 7.70
N ALA A 439 -9.26 11.67 7.28
CA ALA A 439 -8.54 12.09 6.08
C ALA A 439 -7.04 11.76 6.20
N TRP A 440 -6.44 11.28 5.11
CA TRP A 440 -5.01 11.03 4.99
C TRP A 440 -4.39 11.96 3.94
N THR A 441 -3.15 12.36 4.16
CA THR A 441 -2.38 13.22 3.26
C THR A 441 -0.93 12.76 3.17
N TRP A 442 -0.22 13.24 2.16
CA TRP A 442 1.23 13.09 2.07
C TRP A 442 1.95 13.85 3.20
N PRO A 443 3.07 13.30 3.72
CA PRO A 443 3.84 13.92 4.80
C PRO A 443 4.63 15.14 4.33
N LEU A 444 4.81 15.32 3.03
CA LEU A 444 5.48 16.44 2.37
C LEU A 444 4.57 16.97 1.26
N ALA A 445 4.69 18.25 0.91
CA ALA A 445 3.88 18.84 -0.15
C ALA A 445 4.38 18.39 -1.54
N ASP A 446 3.45 18.28 -2.51
CA ASP A 446 3.80 17.91 -3.88
C ASP A 446 4.88 18.85 -4.45
N GLY A 447 5.88 18.24 -5.08
CA GLY A 447 7.01 18.97 -5.70
C GLY A 447 8.12 19.39 -4.73
N THR A 448 8.03 19.05 -3.44
CA THR A 448 9.09 19.36 -2.46
C THR A 448 10.01 18.18 -2.13
N TYR A 449 9.79 17.02 -2.74
CA TYR A 449 10.50 15.78 -2.42
C TYR A 449 10.65 14.86 -3.64
N GLU A 450 11.58 13.91 -3.52
CA GLU A 450 11.72 12.75 -4.42
C GLU A 450 11.39 11.45 -3.66
N ILE A 451 11.16 10.35 -4.38
CA ILE A 451 11.03 9.01 -3.77
C ILE A 451 12.40 8.36 -3.70
N GLY A 452 12.93 8.20 -2.49
CA GLY A 452 14.26 7.65 -2.23
C GLY A 452 14.25 6.15 -1.95
N THR A 453 15.04 5.74 -0.94
CA THR A 453 15.20 4.35 -0.51
C THR A 453 13.86 3.73 -0.12
N PRO A 454 13.42 2.63 -0.77
CA PRO A 454 12.14 2.00 -0.46
C PRO A 454 12.20 1.18 0.82
N PHE A 455 11.01 0.94 1.39
CA PHE A 455 10.81 -0.05 2.45
C PHE A 455 11.27 -1.44 2.00
N GLY A 456 11.86 -2.22 2.91
CA GLY A 456 12.29 -3.59 2.67
C GLY A 456 13.60 -3.73 1.91
N GLN A 457 14.28 -2.62 1.56
CA GLN A 457 15.58 -2.69 0.91
C GLN A 457 16.58 -3.43 1.82
N PRO A 458 17.14 -4.58 1.41
CA PRO A 458 18.07 -5.33 2.24
C PRO A 458 19.43 -4.65 2.30
N GLY A 459 20.12 -4.72 3.43
CA GLY A 459 21.47 -4.21 3.54
C GLY A 459 22.02 -4.14 4.97
N ALA A 460 23.35 -4.17 5.08
CA ALA A 460 24.07 -4.08 6.36
C ALA A 460 24.03 -2.69 7.00
N LEU A 461 23.50 -1.68 6.29
CA LEU A 461 23.32 -0.33 6.81
C LEU A 461 22.24 -0.24 7.91
N TRP A 462 21.35 -1.24 7.98
CA TRP A 462 20.25 -1.29 8.94
C TRP A 462 20.43 -2.46 9.91
N SER A 463 20.24 -2.22 11.22
CA SER A 463 20.38 -3.24 12.27
C SER A 463 19.35 -4.37 12.16
N SER A 464 18.20 -4.09 11.56
CA SER A 464 17.15 -5.05 11.17
C SER A 464 17.55 -5.92 9.97
N GLY A 465 18.64 -5.59 9.26
CA GLY A 465 19.05 -6.20 8.01
C GLY A 465 18.31 -5.67 6.77
N PHE A 466 17.33 -4.77 6.94
CA PHE A 466 16.58 -4.13 5.86
C PHE A 466 16.00 -2.77 6.28
N HIS A 467 15.67 -1.93 5.30
CA HIS A 467 15.11 -0.60 5.52
C HIS A 467 13.66 -0.63 6.03
N THR A 468 13.37 -0.02 7.18
CA THR A 468 12.08 -0.12 7.88
C THR A 468 11.04 0.94 7.49
N GLY A 469 11.39 1.86 6.60
CA GLY A 469 10.51 2.95 6.18
C GLY A 469 10.64 3.28 4.70
N GLN A 470 10.07 4.40 4.29
CA GLN A 470 10.26 5.02 2.99
C GLN A 470 11.03 6.33 3.20
N ASP A 471 12.14 6.48 2.47
CA ASP A 471 12.89 7.73 2.48
C ASP A 471 12.36 8.68 1.40
N PHE A 472 12.20 9.94 1.75
CA PHE A 472 11.84 11.03 0.85
C PHE A 472 12.95 12.09 0.84
N PRO A 473 13.91 12.01 -0.09
CA PRO A 473 14.92 13.04 -0.28
C PRO A 473 14.25 14.40 -0.49
N ALA A 474 14.64 15.37 0.32
CA ALA A 474 14.09 16.72 0.31
C ALA A 474 15.09 17.68 0.96
N ALA A 475 15.02 18.96 0.60
CA ALA A 475 15.91 19.97 1.17
C ALA A 475 15.69 20.11 2.70
N ILE A 476 16.76 20.33 3.46
CA ILE A 476 16.66 20.67 4.89
C ILE A 476 15.73 21.88 5.05
N GLY A 477 14.81 21.80 6.02
CA GLY A 477 13.82 22.84 6.27
C GLY A 477 12.49 22.66 5.52
N THR A 478 12.36 21.66 4.64
CA THR A 478 11.07 21.34 3.99
C THR A 478 10.02 20.98 5.05
N PRO A 479 8.84 21.63 5.09
CA PRO A 479 7.82 21.36 6.10
C PRO A 479 7.31 19.91 6.06
N VAL A 480 7.29 19.25 7.21
CA VAL A 480 6.78 17.90 7.43
C VAL A 480 5.41 17.99 8.09
N ARG A 481 4.44 17.22 7.58
CA ARG A 481 3.04 17.24 8.03
C ARG A 481 2.61 15.88 8.58
N ALA A 482 1.73 15.91 9.58
CA ALA A 482 1.01 14.74 10.05
C ALA A 482 0.17 14.16 8.90
N VAL A 483 0.30 12.87 8.63
CA VAL A 483 -0.41 12.23 7.51
C VAL A 483 -1.88 12.02 7.85
N THR A 484 -2.20 11.81 9.13
CA THR A 484 -3.57 11.77 9.63
C THR A 484 -3.62 12.21 11.09
N ALA A 485 -4.82 12.32 11.67
CA ALA A 485 -5.01 12.81 13.02
C ALA A 485 -4.48 11.81 14.07
N GLY A 486 -3.94 12.31 15.18
CA GLY A 486 -3.41 11.45 16.23
C GLY A 486 -2.72 12.18 17.37
N THR A 487 -2.13 11.41 18.28
CA THR A 487 -1.40 11.88 19.46
C THR A 487 0.10 11.79 19.25
N VAL A 488 0.79 12.90 19.44
CA VAL A 488 2.24 13.03 19.21
C VAL A 488 3.04 12.45 20.38
N THR A 489 4.08 11.70 20.06
CA THR A 489 5.23 11.41 20.93
C THR A 489 6.50 11.97 20.28
N VAL A 490 7.30 12.72 21.05
CA VAL A 490 8.59 13.25 20.58
C VAL A 490 9.74 12.43 21.19
N GLU A 491 10.66 11.98 20.35
CA GLU A 491 11.78 11.12 20.73
C GLU A 491 13.08 11.61 20.09
N HIS A 492 14.23 11.24 20.69
CA HIS A 492 15.56 11.57 20.18
C HIS A 492 16.50 10.35 20.15
N PRO A 493 16.15 9.22 19.49
CA PRO A 493 17.01 8.06 19.47
C PRO A 493 18.23 8.31 18.56
N ALA A 494 19.38 7.75 18.93
CA ALA A 494 20.65 7.98 18.25
C ALA A 494 20.61 7.72 16.72
N TRP A 495 19.77 6.78 16.26
CA TRP A 495 19.62 6.47 14.84
C TRP A 495 18.77 7.49 14.08
N ALA A 496 17.76 8.11 14.71
CA ALA A 496 16.82 8.99 14.03
C ALA A 496 17.15 10.48 14.19
N GLY A 497 17.93 10.85 15.22
CA GLY A 497 17.99 12.25 15.66
C GLY A 497 16.63 12.68 16.19
N ASN A 498 16.16 13.88 15.83
CA ASN A 498 14.79 14.29 16.13
C ASN A 498 13.75 13.40 15.41
N LEU A 499 12.86 12.81 16.20
CA LEU A 499 11.80 11.94 15.75
C LEU A 499 10.45 12.39 16.31
N VAL A 500 9.45 12.46 15.43
CA VAL A 500 8.04 12.54 15.82
C VAL A 500 7.40 11.19 15.52
N ARG A 501 6.73 10.62 16.53
CA ARG A 501 5.84 9.47 16.38
C ARG A 501 4.41 9.96 16.59
N ILE A 502 3.46 9.51 15.79
CA ILE A 502 2.06 9.84 15.98
C ILE A 502 1.28 8.54 16.13
N ASP A 503 0.63 8.38 17.28
CA ASP A 503 -0.35 7.32 17.52
C ASP A 503 -1.71 7.75 16.98
N HIS A 504 -2.21 7.01 15.99
CA HIS A 504 -3.48 7.28 15.33
C HIS A 504 -4.63 6.44 15.90
N GLY A 505 -4.37 5.66 16.96
CA GLY A 505 -5.29 4.69 17.53
C GLY A 505 -5.26 3.35 16.78
N ASN A 506 -5.89 2.34 17.37
CA ASN A 506 -5.99 0.98 16.82
C ASN A 506 -4.63 0.34 16.46
N GLY A 507 -3.54 0.72 17.14
CA GLY A 507 -2.20 0.18 16.88
C GLY A 507 -1.57 0.67 15.57
N LEU A 508 -2.16 1.67 14.91
CA LEU A 508 -1.53 2.38 13.80
C LEU A 508 -0.67 3.52 14.35
N GLU A 509 0.61 3.51 13.99
CA GLU A 509 1.51 4.63 14.24
C GLU A 509 2.16 5.10 12.95
N THR A 510 2.54 6.37 12.91
CA THR A 510 3.47 6.88 11.92
C THR A 510 4.71 7.46 12.59
N VAL A 511 5.85 7.33 11.91
CA VAL A 511 7.14 7.81 12.40
C VAL A 511 7.75 8.75 11.37
N TYR A 512 8.26 9.87 11.85
CA TYR A 512 8.92 10.91 11.07
C TYR A 512 10.30 11.16 11.68
N ALA A 513 11.36 10.70 11.01
CA ALA A 513 12.72 10.72 11.51
C ALA A 513 13.63 11.66 10.70
N HIS A 514 14.84 11.87 11.23
CA HIS A 514 15.89 12.73 10.68
C HIS A 514 15.50 14.21 10.62
N LEU A 515 14.57 14.66 11.46
CA LEU A 515 14.03 16.03 11.42
C LEU A 515 15.09 17.06 11.86
N SER A 516 15.07 18.24 11.25
CA SER A 516 15.92 19.38 11.69
C SER A 516 15.24 20.23 12.78
N SER A 517 13.90 20.16 12.85
CA SER A 517 13.10 20.83 13.86
C SER A 517 11.79 20.08 14.08
N ILE A 518 11.23 20.24 15.27
CA ILE A 518 9.91 19.73 15.66
C ILE A 518 9.06 20.94 16.10
N THR A 519 7.87 21.08 15.53
CA THR A 519 6.96 22.21 15.81
C THR A 519 5.81 21.86 16.75
N VAL A 520 5.73 20.59 17.18
CA VAL A 520 4.69 20.06 18.07
C VAL A 520 5.27 19.52 19.39
N ALA A 521 4.47 19.59 20.45
CA ALA A 521 4.87 19.10 21.77
C ALA A 521 4.47 17.64 21.98
N ASN A 522 5.18 16.96 22.90
CA ASN A 522 4.82 15.62 23.36
C ASN A 522 3.39 15.62 23.96
N GLY A 523 2.56 14.67 23.56
CA GLY A 523 1.14 14.57 23.93
C GLY A 523 0.18 15.48 23.14
N ALA A 524 0.67 16.27 22.18
CA ALA A 524 -0.19 17.12 21.36
C ALA A 524 -1.12 16.31 20.46
N GLN A 525 -2.35 16.77 20.30
CA GLN A 525 -3.26 16.28 19.27
C GLN A 525 -3.00 17.03 17.96
N VAL A 526 -2.87 16.28 16.87
CA VAL A 526 -2.66 16.85 15.53
C VAL A 526 -3.74 16.37 14.57
N GLN A 527 -3.97 17.15 13.52
CA GLN A 527 -4.88 16.80 12.43
C GLN A 527 -4.10 16.46 11.15
N ALA A 528 -4.76 15.77 10.21
CA ALA A 528 -4.18 15.51 8.90
C ALA A 528 -3.73 16.82 8.22
N GLY A 529 -2.50 16.85 7.72
CA GLY A 529 -1.90 18.01 7.05
C GLY A 529 -1.33 19.07 7.99
N GLN A 530 -1.49 18.93 9.31
CA GLN A 530 -0.87 19.84 10.28
C GLN A 530 0.65 19.70 10.24
N GLU A 531 1.38 20.81 10.18
CA GLU A 531 2.84 20.81 10.25
C GLU A 531 3.31 20.33 11.63
N ILE A 532 4.28 19.42 11.64
CA ILE A 532 4.84 18.78 12.85
C ILE A 532 6.35 18.96 12.98
N GLY A 533 7.02 19.44 11.94
CA GLY A 533 8.46 19.65 11.94
C GLY A 533 8.99 19.98 10.55
N ALA A 534 10.30 19.85 10.37
CA ALA A 534 10.94 20.07 9.08
C ALA A 534 11.98 18.99 8.77
N VAL A 535 12.13 18.65 7.49
CA VAL A 535 13.14 17.73 6.97
C VAL A 535 14.52 18.16 7.46
N GLY A 536 15.35 17.20 7.84
CA GLY A 536 16.72 17.44 8.28
C GLY A 536 17.69 16.40 7.75
N ASN A 537 18.73 16.19 8.53
CA ASN A 537 19.78 15.21 8.26
C ASN A 537 20.38 14.69 9.59
N GLU A 538 19.58 14.67 10.66
CA GLU A 538 20.05 14.25 11.98
C GLU A 538 20.10 12.73 12.13
N GLY A 539 20.84 12.24 13.12
CA GLY A 539 20.98 10.82 13.37
C GLY A 539 21.83 10.11 12.31
N ASN A 540 21.53 8.83 12.07
CA ASN A 540 22.23 8.00 11.10
C ASN A 540 21.62 8.18 9.71
N SER A 541 22.02 9.26 9.04
CA SER A 541 21.53 9.63 7.70
C SER A 541 22.70 9.80 6.72
N THR A 542 22.49 9.43 5.46
CA THR A 542 23.49 9.58 4.37
C THR A 542 23.32 10.87 3.57
N GLY A 543 22.26 11.64 3.81
CA GLY A 543 21.97 12.92 3.17
C GLY A 543 20.57 13.44 3.51
N PRO A 544 20.22 14.70 3.21
CA PRO A 544 18.94 15.28 3.62
C PRO A 544 17.70 14.52 3.09
N HIS A 545 16.87 14.02 4.01
CA HIS A 545 15.61 13.33 3.68
C HIS A 545 14.68 13.23 4.89
N LEU A 546 13.39 12.98 4.64
CA LEU A 546 12.47 12.45 5.64
C LEU A 546 12.51 10.92 5.58
N HIS A 547 12.80 10.27 6.71
CA HIS A 547 12.50 8.86 6.86
C HIS A 547 11.11 8.70 7.47
N PHE A 548 10.20 8.07 6.72
CA PHE A 548 8.80 7.91 7.10
C PHE A 548 8.45 6.43 7.27
N GLU A 549 7.88 6.07 8.40
CA GLU A 549 7.35 4.73 8.63
C GLU A 549 5.84 4.77 8.89
N VAL A 550 5.17 3.71 8.49
CA VAL A 550 3.87 3.31 9.03
C VAL A 550 4.13 2.05 9.85
N ARG A 551 3.61 1.99 11.07
CA ARG A 551 3.75 0.83 11.96
C ARG A 551 2.38 0.31 12.35
N LEU A 552 2.24 -1.01 12.41
CA LEU A 552 1.02 -1.70 12.81
C LEU A 552 1.33 -2.65 13.98
N GLY A 553 0.79 -2.36 15.16
CA GLY A 553 1.11 -3.10 16.38
C GLY A 553 2.60 -3.01 16.78
N GLY A 554 3.27 -1.92 16.37
CA GLY A 554 4.70 -1.68 16.60
C GLY A 554 5.64 -2.13 15.46
N ASP A 555 5.18 -3.02 14.58
CA ASP A 555 5.98 -3.52 13.47
C ASP A 555 5.92 -2.58 12.25
N PRO A 556 7.08 -2.25 11.63
CA PRO A 556 7.10 -1.42 10.43
C PRO A 556 6.53 -2.15 9.21
N VAL A 557 5.67 -1.46 8.46
CA VAL A 557 5.06 -1.94 7.21
C VAL A 557 5.32 -0.96 6.06
N ASN A 558 5.15 -1.42 4.81
CA ASN A 558 5.35 -0.55 3.64
C ASN A 558 4.41 0.67 3.71
N PRO A 559 4.95 1.91 3.76
CA PRO A 559 4.12 3.12 3.89
C PRO A 559 3.38 3.53 2.62
N MET A 560 3.88 3.16 1.44
CA MET A 560 3.39 3.69 0.16
C MET A 560 1.90 3.40 -0.13
N PRO A 561 1.34 2.20 0.18
CA PRO A 561 -0.09 1.95 0.02
C PRO A 561 -0.99 2.86 0.86
N PHE A 562 -0.55 3.24 2.07
CA PHE A 562 -1.31 4.11 2.97
C PHE A 562 -1.35 5.55 2.45
N LEU A 563 -0.21 6.05 1.96
CA LEU A 563 -0.09 7.38 1.37
C LEU A 563 -0.88 7.52 0.05
N ALA A 564 -0.99 6.44 -0.72
CA ALA A 564 -1.69 6.43 -2.00
C ALA A 564 -3.22 6.35 -1.88
N THR A 565 -3.75 5.73 -0.82
CA THR A 565 -5.18 5.38 -0.73
C THR A 565 -5.90 5.97 0.48
N GLY A 566 -5.15 6.60 1.40
CA GLY A 566 -5.69 7.20 2.61
C GLY A 566 -6.40 6.24 3.56
N GLY A 567 -6.00 4.97 3.54
CA GLY A 567 -6.48 3.91 4.42
C GLY A 567 -5.76 2.59 4.14
N THR A 568 -6.11 1.51 4.86
CA THR A 568 -5.58 0.14 4.60
C THR A 568 -6.27 -0.55 3.43
N SER A 569 -6.96 0.20 2.57
CA SER A 569 -7.49 -0.36 1.34
C SER A 569 -6.31 -0.67 0.39
N LEU A 570 -5.78 -1.89 0.47
CA LEU A 570 -5.44 -2.61 -0.75
C LEU A 570 -6.67 -2.45 -1.64
N GLY A 571 -6.58 -1.60 -2.67
CA GLY A 571 -7.72 -1.11 -3.45
C GLY A 571 -8.67 -2.22 -3.90
N TRP A 572 -9.89 -1.88 -4.32
CA TRP A 572 -10.95 -2.87 -4.59
C TRP A 572 -10.44 -4.17 -5.21
N GLY A 573 -10.58 -5.31 -4.51
CA GLY A 573 -10.12 -6.62 -4.97
C GLY A 573 -8.60 -6.88 -4.88
N GLY A 574 -7.85 -6.06 -4.15
CA GLY A 574 -6.38 -6.09 -4.07
C GLY A 574 -5.66 -5.28 -5.16
N TYR A 575 -6.38 -4.47 -5.95
CA TYR A 575 -5.85 -3.75 -7.11
C TYR A 575 -5.67 -2.26 -6.81
N SER A 576 -4.58 -1.65 -7.29
CA SER A 576 -4.38 -0.19 -7.23
C SER A 576 -5.26 0.55 -8.24
N ASN A 577 -5.46 1.85 -8.04
CA ASN A 577 -6.24 2.71 -8.93
C ASN A 577 -5.74 2.63 -10.38
N GLY A 578 -6.65 2.32 -11.32
CA GLY A 578 -6.33 2.14 -12.74
C GLY A 578 -5.70 0.79 -13.09
N MET A 579 -5.50 -0.11 -12.11
CA MET A 579 -4.88 -1.42 -12.27
C MET A 579 -5.86 -2.58 -12.01
N ILE A 580 -7.16 -2.33 -12.07
CA ILE A 580 -8.20 -3.36 -11.99
C ILE A 580 -8.26 -4.11 -13.35
N PRO A 581 -8.08 -5.45 -13.38
CA PRO A 581 -8.17 -6.20 -14.63
C PRO A 581 -9.58 -6.10 -15.23
N ALA A 582 -9.67 -6.00 -16.56
CA ALA A 582 -10.96 -5.97 -17.26
C ALA A 582 -11.84 -7.20 -16.95
N SER A 583 -11.23 -8.36 -16.66
CA SER A 583 -11.92 -9.59 -16.24
C SER A 583 -12.61 -9.49 -14.88
N LYS A 584 -12.28 -8.47 -14.08
CA LYS A 584 -12.91 -8.17 -12.78
C LYS A 584 -13.93 -7.04 -12.90
N LEU A 585 -14.04 -6.40 -14.06
CA LEU A 585 -15.00 -5.33 -14.31
C LEU A 585 -16.20 -5.86 -15.10
N CYS A 586 -17.33 -5.18 -14.98
CA CYS A 586 -18.55 -5.49 -15.72
C CYS A 586 -18.73 -4.49 -16.87
N GLY A 587 -18.98 -5.03 -18.06
CA GLY A 587 -19.21 -4.24 -19.27
C GLY A 587 -20.59 -3.56 -19.29
N LEU A 588 -20.62 -2.33 -19.78
CA LEU A 588 -21.84 -1.55 -20.03
C LEU A 588 -22.21 -1.47 -21.52
N GLY A 589 -21.36 -2.00 -22.40
CA GLY A 589 -21.44 -1.84 -23.86
C GLY A 589 -20.47 -0.77 -24.39
N ASN A 590 -20.16 -0.83 -25.69
CA ASN A 590 -19.23 0.10 -26.38
C ASN A 590 -17.84 0.24 -25.72
N GLY A 591 -17.34 -0.82 -25.08
CA GLY A 591 -16.04 -0.81 -24.41
C GLY A 591 -16.03 -0.17 -23.02
N HIS A 592 -17.18 0.33 -22.53
CA HIS A 592 -17.28 0.88 -21.17
C HIS A 592 -17.32 -0.22 -20.13
N LEU A 593 -16.58 0.01 -19.04
CA LEU A 593 -16.39 -0.92 -17.93
C LEU A 593 -16.62 -0.17 -16.62
N LEU A 594 -17.21 -0.84 -15.65
CA LEU A 594 -17.31 -0.37 -14.26
C LEU A 594 -17.10 -1.52 -13.30
N ARG A 595 -16.87 -1.20 -12.03
CA ARG A 595 -17.02 -2.14 -10.93
C ARG A 595 -18.42 -2.76 -10.98
N CYS A 596 -18.54 -4.06 -10.73
CA CYS A 596 -19.77 -4.78 -11.05
C CYS A 596 -21.02 -4.32 -10.27
N ASP A 597 -20.84 -3.81 -9.05
CA ASP A 597 -21.89 -3.16 -8.27
C ASP A 597 -22.30 -1.79 -8.83
N ALA A 598 -21.32 -0.97 -9.23
CA ALA A 598 -21.55 0.30 -9.92
C ALA A 598 -22.24 0.08 -11.28
N ALA A 599 -21.82 -0.95 -12.03
CA ALA A 599 -22.44 -1.35 -13.29
C ALA A 599 -23.92 -1.73 -13.09
N ALA A 600 -24.21 -2.56 -12.09
CA ALA A 600 -25.59 -2.95 -11.77
C ALA A 600 -26.45 -1.74 -11.37
N ALA A 601 -25.89 -0.78 -10.63
CA ALA A 601 -26.54 0.47 -10.28
C ALA A 601 -26.81 1.35 -11.51
N TYR A 602 -25.81 1.51 -12.39
CA TYR A 602 -25.94 2.23 -13.64
C TYR A 602 -27.03 1.63 -14.53
N VAL A 603 -27.11 0.31 -14.67
CA VAL A 603 -28.14 -0.34 -15.49
C VAL A 603 -29.56 0.00 -15.01
N ARG A 604 -29.80 0.06 -13.69
CA ARG A 604 -31.08 0.48 -13.13
C ARG A 604 -31.37 1.95 -13.40
N LEU A 605 -30.37 2.82 -13.22
CA LEU A 605 -30.47 4.25 -13.53
C LEU A 605 -30.78 4.50 -15.02
N ALA A 606 -30.06 3.81 -15.91
CA ALA A 606 -30.21 3.92 -17.35
C ALA A 606 -31.59 3.43 -17.83
N ALA A 607 -32.15 2.40 -17.20
CA ALA A 607 -33.52 1.95 -17.47
C ALA A 607 -34.54 3.04 -17.10
N ALA A 608 -34.47 3.59 -15.89
CA ALA A 608 -35.36 4.67 -15.44
C ALA A 608 -35.24 5.94 -16.31
N TYR A 609 -34.02 6.29 -16.73
CA TYR A 609 -33.78 7.40 -17.63
C TYR A 609 -34.39 7.15 -19.02
N LYS A 610 -34.27 5.92 -19.54
CA LYS A 610 -34.88 5.52 -20.82
C LYS A 610 -36.40 5.57 -20.76
N ASP A 611 -37.00 5.14 -19.66
CA ASP A 611 -38.46 5.23 -19.47
C ASP A 611 -38.92 6.71 -19.46
N ARG A 612 -38.10 7.61 -18.91
CA ARG A 612 -38.41 9.04 -18.88
C ARG A 612 -38.25 9.74 -20.23
N PHE A 613 -37.15 9.49 -20.94
CA PHE A 613 -36.72 10.27 -22.11
C PHE A 613 -36.77 9.51 -23.44
N GLY A 614 -37.12 8.23 -23.43
CA GLY A 614 -37.13 7.35 -24.61
C GLY A 614 -35.74 7.07 -25.20
N LYS A 615 -34.66 7.46 -24.51
CA LYS A 615 -33.28 7.37 -24.99
C LYS A 615 -32.38 6.75 -23.93
N THR A 616 -31.39 5.97 -24.35
CA THR A 616 -30.34 5.45 -23.45
C THR A 616 -29.42 6.60 -23.02
N ILE A 617 -28.95 6.57 -21.78
CA ILE A 617 -27.93 7.51 -21.29
C ILE A 617 -26.65 7.30 -22.11
N CYS A 618 -26.11 8.39 -22.68
CA CYS A 618 -24.83 8.36 -23.35
C CYS A 618 -23.69 8.37 -22.33
N ILE A 619 -22.70 7.49 -22.51
CA ILE A 619 -21.44 7.48 -21.74
C ILE A 619 -20.31 7.98 -22.65
N THR A 620 -19.50 8.90 -22.15
CA THR A 620 -18.25 9.33 -22.81
C THR A 620 -17.01 8.74 -22.15
N ASP A 621 -17.06 8.52 -20.84
CA ASP A 621 -15.96 7.88 -20.12
C ASP A 621 -16.48 7.04 -18.94
N SER A 622 -15.72 6.02 -18.55
CA SER A 622 -16.08 5.04 -17.51
C SER A 622 -14.82 4.62 -16.76
N TYR A 623 -14.59 3.34 -16.51
CA TYR A 623 -13.31 2.89 -15.98
C TYR A 623 -12.13 3.36 -16.85
N ARG A 624 -11.13 3.98 -16.20
CA ARG A 624 -9.91 4.48 -16.84
C ARG A 624 -8.70 3.75 -16.29
N SER A 625 -8.07 2.93 -17.13
CA SER A 625 -6.81 2.25 -16.77
C SER A 625 -5.75 3.27 -16.41
N TYR A 626 -4.75 2.86 -15.62
CA TYR A 626 -3.65 3.74 -15.21
C TYR A 626 -2.92 4.31 -16.44
N ALA A 627 -2.69 3.48 -17.47
CA ALA A 627 -2.11 3.93 -18.74
C ALA A 627 -2.94 5.02 -19.41
N SER A 628 -4.27 4.89 -19.42
CA SER A 628 -5.18 5.92 -19.94
C SER A 628 -5.23 7.17 -19.06
N GLN A 629 -5.02 7.05 -17.74
CA GLN A 629 -4.87 8.20 -16.85
C GLN A 629 -3.59 8.97 -17.15
N VAL A 630 -2.46 8.28 -17.34
CA VAL A 630 -1.17 8.90 -17.73
C VAL A 630 -1.29 9.62 -19.07
N ASP A 631 -1.89 8.98 -20.09
CA ASP A 631 -2.13 9.61 -21.39
C ASP A 631 -3.02 10.86 -21.27
N LEU A 632 -4.13 10.76 -20.52
CA LEU A 632 -5.04 11.88 -20.32
C LEU A 632 -4.38 13.04 -19.56
N TYR A 633 -3.61 12.74 -18.51
CA TYR A 633 -2.87 13.73 -17.74
C TYR A 633 -1.77 14.40 -18.59
N GLY A 634 -1.07 13.63 -19.44
CA GLY A 634 -0.10 14.16 -20.38
C GLY A 634 -0.72 15.11 -21.42
N ARG A 635 -1.94 14.82 -21.89
CA ARG A 635 -2.67 15.66 -22.86
C ARG A 635 -3.37 16.85 -22.21
N LYS A 636 -3.87 16.70 -20.98
CA LYS A 636 -4.75 17.67 -20.29
C LYS A 636 -4.50 17.73 -18.78
N PRO A 637 -3.32 18.17 -18.32
CA PRO A 637 -2.92 18.08 -16.91
C PRO A 637 -3.77 18.95 -15.97
N SER A 638 -4.39 20.03 -16.46
CA SER A 638 -5.29 20.88 -15.66
C SER A 638 -6.70 20.31 -15.49
N LEU A 639 -7.07 19.30 -16.28
CA LEU A 639 -8.41 18.71 -16.34
C LEU A 639 -8.41 17.22 -15.95
N ALA A 640 -7.25 16.63 -15.69
CA ALA A 640 -7.10 15.23 -15.32
C ALA A 640 -6.67 15.13 -13.86
N ALA A 641 -7.20 14.12 -13.16
CA ALA A 641 -6.65 13.73 -11.86
C ALA A 641 -5.23 13.17 -12.04
N LEU A 642 -4.39 13.31 -11.01
CA LEU A 642 -3.06 12.70 -10.99
C LEU A 642 -3.22 11.18 -11.23
N PRO A 643 -2.45 10.56 -12.14
CA PRO A 643 -2.55 9.11 -12.38
C PRO A 643 -2.42 8.31 -11.08
N GLY A 644 -3.33 7.37 -10.86
CA GLY A 644 -3.42 6.61 -9.61
C GLY A 644 -4.36 7.22 -8.56
N THR A 645 -4.98 8.37 -8.82
CA THR A 645 -5.93 9.01 -7.90
C THR A 645 -7.33 9.21 -8.49
N SER A 646 -7.53 8.91 -9.77
CA SER A 646 -8.78 9.17 -10.50
C SER A 646 -9.93 8.27 -10.03
N ASN A 647 -11.12 8.82 -9.74
CA ASN A 647 -12.30 7.99 -9.42
C ASN A 647 -12.71 7.05 -10.57
N HIS A 648 -12.39 7.40 -11.82
CA HIS A 648 -12.52 6.49 -12.95
C HIS A 648 -11.59 5.26 -12.84
N GLY A 649 -10.43 5.39 -12.20
CA GLY A 649 -9.50 4.29 -11.95
C GLY A 649 -9.97 3.29 -10.90
N TRP A 650 -11.02 3.61 -10.15
CA TRP A 650 -11.68 2.68 -9.23
C TRP A 650 -12.88 1.96 -9.85
N GLY A 651 -13.24 2.31 -11.09
CA GLY A 651 -14.42 1.76 -11.76
C GLY A 651 -15.73 2.22 -11.14
N ILE A 652 -15.73 3.39 -10.48
CA ILE A 652 -16.91 3.94 -9.79
C ILE A 652 -17.37 5.29 -10.36
N ALA A 653 -16.69 5.83 -11.37
CA ALA A 653 -17.08 7.10 -12.00
C ALA A 653 -17.51 6.90 -13.45
N ILE A 654 -18.45 7.73 -13.89
CA ILE A 654 -18.91 7.81 -15.28
C ILE A 654 -19.00 9.27 -15.71
N ASP A 655 -18.61 9.52 -16.96
CA ASP A 655 -18.86 10.79 -17.64
C ASP A 655 -19.99 10.59 -18.64
N LEU A 656 -21.01 11.44 -18.57
CA LEU A 656 -22.27 11.29 -19.31
C LEU A 656 -22.49 12.40 -20.33
N CYS A 657 -23.10 12.06 -21.46
CA CYS A 657 -23.43 13.00 -22.54
C CYS A 657 -24.92 13.01 -22.89
N GLY A 658 -25.30 13.71 -23.96
CA GLY A 658 -26.67 13.66 -24.50
C GLY A 658 -27.65 14.57 -23.75
N GLY A 659 -27.13 15.64 -23.16
CA GLY A 659 -27.88 16.62 -22.39
C GLY A 659 -27.49 16.64 -20.92
N VAL A 660 -27.02 15.53 -20.36
CA VAL A 660 -26.52 15.47 -18.97
C VAL A 660 -25.25 16.30 -18.79
N ASP A 661 -24.43 16.40 -19.83
CA ASP A 661 -23.18 17.18 -19.91
C ASP A 661 -23.35 18.70 -19.88
N LYS A 662 -24.58 19.21 -19.68
CA LYS A 662 -24.89 20.65 -19.72
C LYS A 662 -25.80 21.04 -18.57
N PHE A 663 -25.37 22.01 -17.78
CA PHE A 663 -26.21 22.58 -16.72
C PHE A 663 -27.54 23.11 -17.27
N GLY A 664 -28.60 22.95 -16.48
CA GLY A 664 -29.92 23.51 -16.77
C GLY A 664 -30.77 22.74 -17.80
N THR A 665 -30.25 21.68 -18.43
CA THR A 665 -31.07 20.84 -19.31
C THR A 665 -32.06 19.98 -18.51
N ALA A 666 -33.13 19.52 -19.18
CA ALA A 666 -34.10 18.62 -18.56
C ALA A 666 -33.46 17.29 -18.11
N GLN A 667 -32.48 16.81 -18.87
CA GLN A 667 -31.71 15.59 -18.61
C GLN A 667 -30.84 15.74 -17.36
N TYR A 668 -30.08 16.84 -17.26
CA TYR A 668 -29.24 17.14 -16.10
C TYR A 668 -30.09 17.29 -14.83
N GLN A 669 -31.19 18.06 -14.90
CA GLN A 669 -32.10 18.26 -13.76
C GLN A 669 -32.73 16.96 -13.28
N TRP A 670 -33.12 16.08 -14.22
CA TRP A 670 -33.63 14.76 -13.86
C TRP A 670 -32.56 13.91 -13.17
N MET A 671 -31.32 13.91 -13.66
CA MET A 671 -30.21 13.19 -13.01
C MET A 671 -29.97 13.70 -11.59
N VAL A 672 -29.94 15.02 -11.38
CA VAL A 672 -29.75 15.62 -10.03
C VAL A 672 -30.84 15.17 -9.05
N GLN A 673 -32.08 15.05 -9.52
CA GLN A 673 -33.22 14.66 -8.68
C GLN A 673 -33.31 13.15 -8.41
N ASN A 674 -32.85 12.31 -9.35
CA ASN A 674 -33.16 10.88 -9.35
C ASN A 674 -31.95 9.97 -9.19
N ALA A 675 -30.74 10.38 -9.60
CA ALA A 675 -29.56 9.50 -9.63
C ALA A 675 -29.19 8.93 -8.25
N ALA A 676 -29.40 9.71 -7.18
CA ALA A 676 -29.11 9.29 -5.81
C ALA A 676 -29.93 8.06 -5.37
N ALA A 677 -31.18 7.92 -5.86
CA ALA A 677 -32.00 6.75 -5.58
C ALA A 677 -31.42 5.44 -6.15
N PHE A 678 -30.52 5.56 -7.13
CA PHE A 678 -29.81 4.44 -7.74
C PHE A 678 -28.37 4.29 -7.23
N GLY A 679 -27.92 5.13 -6.30
CA GLY A 679 -26.57 5.11 -5.73
C GLY A 679 -25.54 5.95 -6.49
N TRP A 680 -25.99 6.84 -7.39
CA TRP A 680 -25.14 7.76 -8.14
C TRP A 680 -25.28 9.18 -7.61
N VAL A 681 -24.16 9.86 -7.38
CA VAL A 681 -24.12 11.21 -6.84
C VAL A 681 -23.46 12.18 -7.82
N HIS A 682 -23.94 13.42 -7.86
CA HIS A 682 -23.23 14.53 -8.48
C HIS A 682 -22.33 15.18 -7.42
N PRO A 683 -21.00 15.04 -7.51
CA PRO A 683 -20.10 15.52 -6.47
C PRO A 683 -20.24 17.03 -6.25
N ALA A 684 -20.09 17.49 -5.00
CA ALA A 684 -20.26 18.91 -4.67
C ALA A 684 -19.28 19.82 -5.43
N TRP A 685 -18.05 19.33 -5.65
CA TRP A 685 -17.02 20.05 -6.42
C TRP A 685 -17.39 20.20 -7.91
N ALA A 686 -18.19 19.28 -8.46
CA ALA A 686 -18.59 19.18 -9.86
C ALA A 686 -19.83 20.03 -10.21
N LYS A 687 -20.51 20.59 -9.21
CA LYS A 687 -21.71 21.42 -9.37
C LYS A 687 -21.39 22.78 -9.97
N GLN A 688 -22.41 23.44 -10.51
CA GLN A 688 -22.32 24.85 -10.93
C GLN A 688 -21.94 25.73 -9.72
N GLY A 689 -20.91 26.56 -9.87
CA GLY A 689 -20.28 27.34 -8.80
C GLY A 689 -19.29 26.56 -7.93
N GLY A 690 -19.01 25.29 -8.25
CA GLY A 690 -18.03 24.45 -7.55
C GLY A 690 -16.58 24.76 -7.93
N SER A 691 -15.63 24.06 -7.28
CA SER A 691 -14.20 24.26 -7.54
C SER A 691 -13.77 23.79 -8.94
N ARG A 692 -14.50 22.84 -9.55
CA ARG A 692 -14.29 22.36 -10.92
C ARG A 692 -15.63 21.94 -11.51
N GLU A 693 -16.26 22.80 -12.28
CA GLU A 693 -17.60 22.55 -12.82
C GLU A 693 -17.57 21.43 -13.88
N GLU A 694 -18.23 20.30 -13.57
CA GLU A 694 -18.29 19.12 -14.43
C GLU A 694 -19.71 18.53 -14.41
N PRO A 695 -20.66 19.09 -15.20
CA PRO A 695 -22.04 18.58 -15.26
C PRO A 695 -22.13 17.13 -15.76
N TRP A 696 -21.13 16.67 -16.51
CA TRP A 696 -21.04 15.32 -17.05
C TRP A 696 -20.58 14.27 -16.02
N HIS A 697 -19.92 14.64 -14.92
CA HIS A 697 -19.23 13.69 -14.04
C HIS A 697 -20.13 13.19 -12.90
N TRP A 698 -20.26 11.86 -12.78
CA TRP A 698 -21.08 11.21 -11.74
C TRP A 698 -20.33 10.07 -11.08
N GLU A 699 -20.49 9.93 -9.77
CA GLU A 699 -19.78 8.95 -8.94
C GLU A 699 -20.73 7.98 -8.26
N PHE A 700 -20.34 6.72 -8.17
CA PHE A 700 -21.06 5.66 -7.48
C PHE A 700 -20.53 5.53 -6.04
N GLY A 701 -21.38 5.83 -5.05
CA GLY A 701 -20.99 5.85 -3.64
C GLY A 701 -22.00 6.58 -2.75
N ARG A 702 -21.77 6.59 -1.42
CA ARG A 702 -22.63 7.34 -0.50
C ARG A 702 -22.35 8.84 -0.63
N PRO A 703 -23.38 9.72 -0.60
CA PRO A 703 -23.16 11.15 -0.43
C PRO A 703 -22.38 11.39 0.85
N ASN A 704 -21.38 12.28 0.83
CA ASN A 704 -20.86 12.85 2.06
C ASN A 704 -22.06 13.37 2.86
N SER A 705 -22.26 12.82 4.05
CA SER A 705 -23.23 13.32 5.02
C SER A 705 -23.02 14.83 5.17
N ALA A 706 -24.12 15.57 5.13
CA ALA A 706 -24.18 17.00 5.34
C ALA A 706 -23.56 17.42 6.69
#